data_AF-A0A1I4W9M7-F1
#
_entry.id   AF-A0A1I4W9M7-F1
#
_cell.length_a   1.000
_cell.length_b   1.000
_cell.length_c   1.000
_cell.angle_alpha   90.00
_cell.angle_beta   90.00
_cell.angle_gamma   90.00
#
_symmetry.space_group_name_H-M   'P 1'
#
loop_
_entity.id
_entity.type
_entity.pdbx_description
1 polymer ?
#
loop_
_entity_poly.entity_id
_entity_poly.type
_entity_poly.pdbx_seq_one_letter_code
_entity_poly.pdbx_strand_id
1 'polypeptide(L)'
;MKKIFVGLVVCGLMGWISAHAEPPQVVAMVDSPDKVLHVELSLDEGRISYAVSRFGVPVIASSRLGFLLRNTEKLERNFALATQATRSVDETWEQPWGETRTVRNHYTELTARFTEQVKLKRSLDLVFRVYDDGVGFRYAFPDQPQLKDVVIDDELTEFAVVPKATAWWIPGGEWNRYEYLYNRTPLDQVGQAHTPMTIRTGDGLHIAFHEAALVDYAGMWLRRVEGQRFRAQLAPASEGWKVRRQAPFATPWRTLVIADSAAGLYESNLELNLNEPNRLGDVSWFKPAKYVGVWWEMHLNKSSWATGPTHGATTANTKRYIDFAANNGFRGVLVEGWNTGWDGQWFGNGNDFDFTTPTADFDLEGLAAYAKKKGVHLIGHHETGGAVNHYEKQLDAALDLYARLGIDVVKSGYVADAGQIERNDGDGVVRREWHDGQWMARHHLRVVEEAAKRHIAINPHEPIKDTGLRRTYPNWVSREGARGMEYAAWGNPPNPPEHEVNLVFTRMLAGPMDFTPGILSLEGRGQAVQTTIAKQLALYVVLYSPIQMAADLPENYIKHADAFQFIKDVAVDWSETHVLNGEVGDYVTIVRKDRNSEDWFLGSLTDGNGRVLSVPLSFLDPGRIYIAEIYRDGDDANWQSNPFAFTAEKREVTSTDTLTLRLAAGGGQAIRFNPKDKQ
;
A
#
# COMPACT_ATOMS: atom_id res chain seq x y z
N MET A 1 -43.66 78.11 38.72
CA MET A 1 -42.44 77.30 38.87
C MET A 1 -42.66 75.92 38.27
N LYS A 2 -42.26 75.70 37.02
CA LYS A 2 -42.08 74.37 36.42
C LYS A 2 -40.86 74.47 35.49
N LYS A 3 -39.77 73.83 35.89
CA LYS A 3 -38.51 73.74 35.14
C LYS A 3 -38.69 72.68 34.05
N ILE A 4 -38.38 73.02 32.81
CA ILE A 4 -38.25 72.05 31.71
C ILE A 4 -36.75 71.90 31.43
N PHE A 5 -36.25 70.70 31.66
CA PHE A 5 -34.90 70.24 31.40
C PHE A 5 -34.72 70.03 29.88
N VAL A 6 -33.68 70.62 29.30
CA VAL A 6 -33.18 70.25 27.97
C VAL A 6 -32.10 69.20 28.17
N GLY A 7 -32.40 67.95 27.84
CA GLY A 7 -31.43 66.85 27.80
C GLY A 7 -30.72 66.83 26.45
N LEU A 8 -29.40 67.06 26.47
CA LEU A 8 -28.53 66.87 25.32
C LEU A 8 -28.20 65.38 25.21
N VAL A 9 -28.70 64.71 24.18
CA VAL A 9 -28.32 63.31 23.86
C VAL A 9 -27.01 63.35 23.07
N VAL A 10 -25.91 62.96 23.71
CA VAL A 10 -24.63 62.69 23.04
C VAL A 10 -24.68 61.25 22.55
N CYS A 11 -24.92 61.06 21.24
CA CYS A 11 -24.72 59.77 20.57
C CYS A 11 -23.22 59.49 20.48
N GLY A 12 -22.70 58.66 21.38
CA GLY A 12 -21.37 58.07 21.25
C GLY A 12 -21.37 57.03 20.12
N LEU A 13 -20.72 57.37 19.01
CA LEU A 13 -20.30 56.40 17.99
C LEU A 13 -19.22 55.50 18.62
N MET A 14 -19.63 54.35 19.18
CA MET A 14 -18.73 53.22 19.39
C MET A 14 -18.38 52.64 18.02
N GLY A 15 -17.25 53.07 17.47
CA GLY A 15 -16.63 52.42 16.32
C GLY A 15 -16.23 51.00 16.72
N TRP A 16 -16.90 50.02 16.13
CA TRP A 16 -16.47 48.63 16.18
C TRP A 16 -15.18 48.54 15.35
N ILE A 17 -14.04 48.59 16.02
CA ILE A 17 -12.77 48.20 15.41
C ILE A 17 -12.85 46.68 15.27
N SER A 18 -13.29 46.21 14.10
CA SER A 18 -13.06 44.84 13.69
C SER A 18 -11.54 44.64 13.68
N ALA A 19 -11.02 43.95 14.69
CA ALA A 19 -9.64 43.46 14.68
C ALA A 19 -9.50 42.55 13.47
N HIS A 20 -8.93 43.08 12.39
CA HIS A 20 -8.48 42.28 11.28
C HIS A 20 -7.25 41.54 11.82
N ALA A 21 -7.37 40.22 12.01
CA ALA A 21 -6.19 39.41 12.27
C ALA A 21 -5.18 39.68 11.16
N GLU A 22 -3.95 40.05 11.51
CA GLU A 22 -2.90 40.21 10.51
C GLU A 22 -2.74 38.87 9.77
N PRO A 23 -2.61 38.89 8.43
CA PRO A 23 -2.42 37.66 7.68
C PRO A 23 -1.14 36.95 8.15
N PRO A 24 -1.10 35.61 8.13
CA PRO A 24 0.08 34.85 8.54
C PRO A 24 1.33 35.35 7.79
N GLN A 25 2.42 35.57 8.51
CA GLN A 25 3.68 36.02 7.91
C GLN A 25 4.37 34.84 7.23
N VAL A 26 4.49 34.87 5.89
CA VAL A 26 5.31 33.91 5.14
C VAL A 26 6.77 34.12 5.52
N VAL A 27 7.45 33.05 5.96
CA VAL A 27 8.84 33.10 6.44
C VAL A 27 9.80 32.26 5.61
N ALA A 28 9.31 31.25 4.88
CA ALA A 28 10.08 30.41 3.98
C ALA A 28 9.19 29.89 2.84
N MET A 29 9.78 29.59 1.69
CA MET A 29 9.06 29.09 0.52
C MET A 29 9.95 28.20 -0.33
N VAL A 30 9.35 27.28 -1.10
CA VAL A 30 10.07 26.42 -2.05
C VAL A 30 9.15 26.00 -3.20
N ASP A 31 9.70 26.00 -4.41
CA ASP A 31 9.03 25.58 -5.65
C ASP A 31 9.50 24.20 -6.08
N SER A 32 8.61 23.46 -6.75
CA SER A 32 8.99 22.28 -7.53
C SER A 32 9.94 22.68 -8.68
N PRO A 33 10.72 21.74 -9.24
CA PRO A 33 11.67 22.04 -10.31
C PRO A 33 11.07 22.80 -11.50
N ASP A 34 9.89 22.37 -11.97
CA ASP A 34 9.18 23.00 -13.09
C ASP A 34 8.15 24.05 -12.64
N LYS A 35 8.17 24.42 -11.34
CA LYS A 35 7.29 25.44 -10.73
C LYS A 35 5.80 25.11 -10.88
N VAL A 36 5.49 23.82 -10.91
CA VAL A 36 4.12 23.30 -10.88
C VAL A 36 3.54 23.48 -9.49
N LEU A 37 4.29 23.07 -8.46
CA LEU A 37 3.89 23.16 -7.06
C LEU A 37 4.71 24.20 -6.31
N HIS A 38 4.05 24.93 -5.43
CA HIS A 38 4.65 25.94 -4.58
C HIS A 38 4.23 25.71 -3.13
N VAL A 39 5.21 25.64 -2.22
CA VAL A 39 4.99 25.46 -0.78
C VAL A 39 5.45 26.70 -0.02
N GLU A 40 4.57 27.22 0.84
CA GLU A 40 4.86 28.31 1.77
C GLU A 40 4.85 27.80 3.20
N LEU A 41 5.78 28.30 4.02
CA LEU A 41 5.77 28.18 5.47
C LEU A 41 5.50 29.55 6.09
N SER A 42 4.55 29.59 7.02
CA SER A 42 4.10 30.82 7.66
C SER A 42 4.13 30.73 9.17
N LEU A 43 4.25 31.89 9.81
CA LEU A 43 4.07 32.06 11.24
C LEU A 43 2.83 32.92 11.53
N ASP A 44 2.01 32.44 12.46
CA ASP A 44 0.90 33.18 13.05
C ASP A 44 0.98 33.05 14.58
N GLU A 45 1.20 34.16 15.28
CA GLU A 45 1.49 34.18 16.72
C GLU A 45 2.57 33.13 17.15
N GLY A 46 3.58 32.94 16.29
CA GLY A 46 4.65 31.96 16.50
C GLY A 46 4.24 30.49 16.34
N ARG A 47 3.06 30.21 15.76
CA ARG A 47 2.64 28.87 15.33
C ARG A 47 3.01 28.66 13.87
N ILE A 48 3.55 27.48 13.56
CA ILE A 48 3.98 27.16 12.19
C ILE A 48 2.81 26.56 11.42
N SER A 49 2.61 27.03 10.20
CA SER A 49 1.73 26.39 9.21
C SER A 49 2.40 26.30 7.85
N TYR A 50 1.87 25.42 6.99
CA TYR A 50 2.22 25.36 5.58
C TYR A 50 0.99 25.51 4.69
N ALA A 51 1.21 25.91 3.44
CA ALA A 51 0.22 25.91 2.38
C ALA A 51 0.86 25.37 1.09
N VAL A 52 0.03 24.81 0.20
CA VAL A 52 0.46 24.31 -1.12
C VAL A 52 -0.44 24.90 -2.19
N SER A 53 0.16 25.47 -3.23
CA SER A 53 -0.54 25.89 -4.43
C SER A 53 0.01 25.20 -5.67
N ARG A 54 -0.83 25.05 -6.68
CA ARG A 54 -0.47 24.51 -7.99
C ARG A 54 -0.72 25.57 -9.05
N PHE A 55 0.32 25.97 -9.78
CA PHE A 55 0.27 27.11 -10.71
C PHE A 55 -0.36 28.38 -10.08
N GLY A 56 -0.07 28.64 -8.82
CA GLY A 56 -0.63 29.75 -8.04
C GLY A 56 -2.08 29.57 -7.56
N VAL A 57 -2.74 28.45 -7.88
CA VAL A 57 -4.07 28.12 -7.37
C VAL A 57 -3.94 27.33 -6.06
N PRO A 58 -4.54 27.78 -4.95
CA PRO A 58 -4.46 27.06 -3.67
C PRO A 58 -5.05 25.66 -3.73
N VAL A 59 -4.27 24.67 -3.26
CA VAL A 59 -4.69 23.25 -3.15
C VAL A 59 -4.84 22.88 -1.68
N ILE A 60 -3.82 23.19 -0.88
CA ILE A 60 -3.82 23.05 0.58
C ILE A 60 -3.73 24.45 1.19
N ALA A 61 -4.77 24.85 1.93
CA ALA A 61 -4.77 26.07 2.71
C ALA A 61 -3.84 25.95 3.93
N SER A 62 -3.62 27.08 4.63
CA SER A 62 -2.85 27.14 5.88
C SER A 62 -3.22 25.99 6.82
N SER A 63 -2.26 25.09 7.01
CA SER A 63 -2.38 23.82 7.72
C SER A 63 -1.32 23.76 8.81
N ARG A 64 -1.75 23.56 10.06
CA ARG A 64 -0.86 23.63 11.24
C ARG A 64 0.14 22.48 11.28
N LEU A 65 1.25 22.75 11.97
CA LEU A 65 2.33 21.81 12.24
C LEU A 65 2.72 21.86 13.73
N GLY A 66 3.13 20.74 14.32
CA GLY A 66 3.60 20.68 15.72
C GLY A 66 3.20 19.41 16.47
N PHE A 67 3.42 19.38 17.78
CA PHE A 67 3.18 18.20 18.63
C PHE A 67 2.63 18.52 20.01
N LEU A 68 1.82 17.59 20.52
CA LEU A 68 1.54 17.44 21.94
C LEU A 68 2.49 16.38 22.51
N LEU A 69 3.26 16.76 23.53
CA LEU A 69 4.25 15.89 24.16
C LEU A 69 3.80 15.53 25.58
N ARG A 70 4.05 14.28 26.00
CA ARG A 70 3.66 13.77 27.33
C ARG A 70 4.60 14.23 28.43
N ASN A 71 5.90 14.21 28.13
CA ASN A 71 6.97 14.37 29.11
C ASN A 71 7.51 15.82 29.20
N THR A 72 6.94 16.75 28.44
CA THR A 72 7.33 18.16 28.41
C THR A 72 6.21 19.03 27.84
N GLU A 73 6.43 20.34 27.77
CA GLU A 73 5.45 21.30 27.22
C GLU A 73 5.20 21.04 25.72
N LYS A 74 4.01 21.40 25.23
CA LYS A 74 3.65 21.28 23.80
C LYS A 74 4.69 21.95 22.90
N LEU A 75 4.90 21.40 21.72
CA LEU A 75 5.83 21.90 20.71
C LEU A 75 5.01 22.46 19.52
N GLU A 76 4.41 23.64 19.72
CA GLU A 76 3.34 24.16 18.84
C GLU A 76 3.40 25.67 18.58
N ARG A 77 3.98 26.46 19.49
CA ARG A 77 3.90 27.93 19.45
C ARG A 77 5.19 28.59 19.94
N ASN A 78 5.27 29.91 19.77
CA ASN A 78 6.43 30.76 20.09
C ASN A 78 7.67 30.45 19.25
N PHE A 79 7.51 29.86 18.08
CA PHE A 79 8.60 29.65 17.14
C PHE A 79 8.96 30.93 16.40
N ALA A 80 10.24 31.05 16.08
CA ALA A 80 10.71 31.88 14.98
C ALA A 80 11.58 31.02 14.05
N LEU A 81 11.61 31.38 12.77
CA LEU A 81 12.55 30.80 11.83
C LEU A 81 13.97 31.21 12.22
N ALA A 82 14.81 30.24 12.58
CA ALA A 82 16.20 30.48 12.96
C ALA A 82 17.14 30.42 11.75
N THR A 83 17.01 29.37 10.93
CA THR A 83 17.80 29.18 9.71
C THR A 83 16.98 28.45 8.66
N GLN A 84 17.31 28.65 7.40
CA GLN A 84 16.78 27.84 6.30
C GLN A 84 17.87 27.56 5.26
N ALA A 85 17.72 26.44 4.54
CA ALA A 85 18.56 26.09 3.41
C ALA A 85 17.72 25.40 2.34
N THR A 86 18.05 25.65 1.08
CA THR A 86 17.46 24.96 -0.07
C THR A 86 18.54 24.20 -0.84
N ARG A 87 18.15 23.10 -1.48
CA ARG A 87 18.98 22.38 -2.46
C ARG A 87 18.12 21.70 -3.50
N SER A 88 18.64 21.50 -4.69
CA SER A 88 17.98 20.73 -5.75
C SER A 88 18.68 19.40 -5.96
N VAL A 89 17.92 18.36 -6.25
CA VAL A 89 18.41 17.01 -6.55
C VAL A 89 17.75 16.57 -7.84
N ASP A 90 18.57 16.05 -8.77
CA ASP A 90 18.13 15.36 -9.97
C ASP A 90 19.05 14.16 -10.17
N GLU A 91 18.59 13.00 -9.73
CA GLU A 91 19.33 11.75 -9.83
C GLU A 91 18.42 10.63 -10.34
N THR A 92 19.02 9.51 -10.69
CA THR A 92 18.30 8.33 -11.16
C THR A 92 18.90 7.10 -10.52
N TRP A 93 18.06 6.17 -10.10
CA TRP A 93 18.47 4.92 -9.47
C TRP A 93 17.70 3.74 -10.07
N GLU A 94 18.27 2.54 -10.00
CA GLU A 94 17.63 1.32 -10.48
C GLU A 94 17.03 0.51 -9.32
N GLN A 95 15.79 0.04 -9.49
CA GLN A 95 15.18 -0.93 -8.57
C GLN A 95 15.78 -2.32 -8.83
N PRO A 96 16.02 -3.18 -7.81
CA PRO A 96 16.45 -4.56 -8.06
C PRO A 96 15.36 -5.42 -8.74
N TRP A 97 14.10 -5.11 -8.43
CA TRP A 97 12.86 -5.63 -8.99
C TRP A 97 11.81 -4.52 -8.81
N GLY A 98 10.79 -4.43 -9.66
CA GLY A 98 9.90 -3.27 -9.63
C GLY A 98 8.81 -3.27 -10.68
N GLU A 99 7.90 -2.30 -10.53
CA GLU A 99 7.00 -1.84 -11.59
C GLU A 99 7.74 -1.08 -12.70
N THR A 100 8.92 -0.54 -12.38
CA THR A 100 9.82 0.12 -13.32
C THR A 100 11.26 -0.23 -12.96
N ARG A 101 12.14 -0.33 -13.96
CA ARG A 101 13.56 -0.58 -13.70
C ARG A 101 14.26 0.66 -13.16
N THR A 102 13.96 1.82 -13.75
CA THR A 102 14.69 3.07 -13.54
C THR A 102 13.76 4.11 -12.95
N VAL A 103 14.15 4.70 -11.82
CA VAL A 103 13.37 5.70 -11.09
C VAL A 103 14.16 7.00 -11.03
N ARG A 104 13.57 8.09 -11.54
CA ARG A 104 14.11 9.44 -11.41
C ARG A 104 13.68 10.05 -10.08
N ASN A 105 14.61 10.70 -9.40
CA ASN A 105 14.42 11.40 -8.15
C ASN A 105 14.75 12.88 -8.37
N HIS A 106 13.73 13.68 -8.69
CA HIS A 106 13.89 15.08 -9.10
C HIS A 106 13.04 16.01 -8.23
N TYR A 107 13.66 16.77 -7.33
CA TYR A 107 12.97 17.64 -6.38
C TYR A 107 13.81 18.84 -5.94
N THR A 108 13.13 19.85 -5.41
CA THR A 108 13.76 20.89 -4.59
C THR A 108 13.46 20.63 -3.12
N GLU A 109 14.49 20.66 -2.28
CA GLU A 109 14.39 20.51 -0.83
C GLU A 109 14.44 21.88 -0.14
N LEU A 110 13.61 22.06 0.89
CA LEU A 110 13.73 23.12 1.89
C LEU A 110 13.92 22.47 3.26
N THR A 111 14.98 22.85 3.97
CA THR A 111 15.15 22.55 5.40
C THR A 111 15.06 23.86 6.17
N ALA A 112 14.02 24.01 6.99
CA ALA A 112 13.75 25.19 7.81
C ALA A 112 13.80 24.83 9.29
N ARG A 113 14.72 25.45 10.04
CA ARG A 113 14.86 25.28 11.48
C ARG A 113 14.05 26.33 12.21
N PHE A 114 13.14 25.89 13.06
CA PHE A 114 12.37 26.74 13.94
C PHE A 114 12.83 26.55 15.38
N THR A 115 13.02 27.64 16.11
CA THR A 115 13.41 27.61 17.53
C THR A 115 12.40 28.38 18.36
N GLU A 116 11.95 27.79 19.47
CA GLU A 116 11.10 28.49 20.43
C GLU A 116 11.86 29.71 21.00
N GLN A 117 11.21 30.87 21.04
CA GLN A 117 11.82 32.12 21.50
C GLN A 117 11.71 32.30 23.01
N VAL A 118 10.84 31.53 23.65
CA VAL A 118 10.59 31.57 25.09
C VAL A 118 10.73 30.18 25.70
N LYS A 119 10.85 30.14 27.04
CA LYS A 119 10.89 28.90 27.83
C LYS A 119 12.04 27.96 27.41
N LEU A 120 11.71 26.76 26.94
CA LEU A 120 12.65 25.67 26.71
C LEU A 120 13.58 25.91 25.51
N LYS A 121 13.27 26.87 24.63
CA LYS A 121 14.08 27.22 23.46
C LYS A 121 14.46 26.01 22.60
N ARG A 122 13.52 25.07 22.45
CA ARG A 122 13.72 23.84 21.68
C ARG A 122 13.74 24.18 20.19
N SER A 123 14.51 23.41 19.44
CA SER A 123 14.55 23.50 17.98
C SER A 123 13.86 22.30 17.33
N LEU A 124 13.22 22.56 16.19
CA LEU A 124 12.54 21.59 15.34
C LEU A 124 12.84 21.95 13.88
N ASP A 125 13.28 20.97 13.10
CA ASP A 125 13.54 21.16 11.68
C ASP A 125 12.34 20.64 10.88
N LEU A 126 11.88 21.44 9.92
CA LEU A 126 10.91 21.03 8.91
C LEU A 126 11.64 20.82 7.58
N VAL A 127 11.53 19.62 7.03
CA VAL A 127 12.14 19.25 5.75
C VAL A 127 11.03 18.99 4.74
N PHE A 128 10.98 19.78 3.68
CA PHE A 128 10.09 19.61 2.53
C PHE A 128 10.90 19.18 1.32
N ARG A 129 10.41 18.20 0.56
CA ARG A 129 10.84 17.85 -0.79
C ARG A 129 9.66 18.06 -1.72
N VAL A 130 9.82 18.96 -2.69
CA VAL A 130 8.78 19.33 -3.64
C VAL A 130 9.18 18.82 -5.01
N TYR A 131 8.41 17.85 -5.51
CA TYR A 131 8.46 17.28 -6.84
C TYR A 131 7.39 17.97 -7.70
N ASP A 132 7.43 17.81 -9.02
CA ASP A 132 6.42 18.40 -9.90
C ASP A 132 5.04 17.72 -9.76
N ASP A 133 5.03 16.47 -9.29
CA ASP A 133 3.86 15.62 -9.07
C ASP A 133 3.50 15.44 -7.58
N GLY A 134 4.22 16.08 -6.65
CA GLY A 134 3.86 15.95 -5.23
C GLY A 134 4.78 16.62 -4.22
N VAL A 135 4.35 16.58 -2.96
CA VAL A 135 5.07 17.13 -1.80
C VAL A 135 5.27 16.03 -0.78
N GLY A 136 6.52 15.84 -0.33
CA GLY A 136 6.85 15.08 0.86
C GLY A 136 7.40 15.99 1.94
N PHE A 137 6.90 15.93 3.18
CA PHE A 137 7.49 16.68 4.29
C PHE A 137 7.60 15.87 5.57
N ARG A 138 8.61 16.18 6.40
CA ARG A 138 8.81 15.54 7.71
C ARG A 138 9.35 16.52 8.73
N TYR A 139 9.20 16.15 9.99
CA TYR A 139 9.87 16.82 11.10
C TYR A 139 11.17 16.10 11.42
N ALA A 140 12.22 16.84 11.75
CA ALA A 140 13.42 16.29 12.38
C ALA A 140 13.61 16.94 13.76
N PHE A 141 13.73 16.08 14.78
CA PHE A 141 14.07 16.44 16.15
C PHE A 141 15.59 16.42 16.26
N PRO A 142 16.28 17.59 16.25
CA PRO A 142 17.73 17.63 16.32
C PRO A 142 18.22 17.23 17.71
N ASP A 143 19.49 16.83 17.78
CA ASP A 143 20.13 16.56 19.05
C ASP A 143 20.26 17.84 19.89
N GLN A 144 19.63 17.87 21.07
CA GLN A 144 19.61 19.06 21.91
C GLN A 144 19.42 18.71 23.40
N PRO A 145 20.04 19.46 24.33
CA PRO A 145 19.90 19.20 25.77
C PRO A 145 18.46 19.27 26.29
N GLN A 146 17.60 20.09 25.68
CA GLN A 146 16.27 20.42 26.18
C GLN A 146 15.20 19.39 25.82
N LEU A 147 15.51 18.47 24.90
CA LEU A 147 14.56 17.47 24.40
C LEU A 147 15.32 16.23 23.86
N LYS A 148 15.69 15.32 24.77
CA LYS A 148 16.36 14.05 24.43
C LYS A 148 15.35 12.90 24.29
N ASP A 149 14.54 12.65 25.31
CA ASP A 149 13.42 11.69 25.26
C ASP A 149 12.18 12.42 24.72
N VAL A 150 11.62 11.94 23.62
CA VAL A 150 10.42 12.51 22.99
C VAL A 150 9.30 11.51 23.10
N VAL A 151 8.29 11.83 23.91
CA VAL A 151 7.06 11.03 24.06
C VAL A 151 5.91 11.83 23.47
N ILE A 152 5.42 11.41 22.30
CA ILE A 152 4.38 12.08 21.52
C ILE A 152 3.03 11.52 21.92
N ASP A 153 2.16 12.38 22.45
CA ASP A 153 0.74 12.07 22.65
C ASP A 153 -0.06 12.38 21.39
N ASP A 154 0.33 13.41 20.62
CA ASP A 154 -0.38 13.76 19.40
C ASP A 154 0.48 14.55 18.41
N GLU A 155 0.19 14.37 17.12
CA GLU A 155 0.78 15.14 16.03
C GLU A 155 -0.26 16.17 15.54
N LEU A 156 0.17 17.42 15.36
CA LEU A 156 -0.72 18.56 15.01
C LEU A 156 -0.77 18.82 13.50
N THR A 157 -0.13 17.98 12.68
CA THR A 157 -0.10 18.10 11.22
C THR A 157 -1.50 18.12 10.62
N GLU A 158 -1.81 19.16 9.85
CA GLU A 158 -3.09 19.30 9.15
C GLU A 158 -2.96 19.21 7.61
N PHE A 159 -4.10 18.96 6.97
CA PHE A 159 -4.27 18.98 5.53
C PHE A 159 -5.62 19.66 5.24
N ALA A 160 -5.60 20.97 4.97
CA ALA A 160 -6.80 21.76 4.69
C ALA A 160 -7.06 21.86 3.18
N VAL A 161 -7.83 20.93 2.64
CA VAL A 161 -8.11 20.88 1.19
C VAL A 161 -9.03 22.03 0.77
N VAL A 162 -8.60 22.84 -0.19
CA VAL A 162 -9.34 24.01 -0.67
C VAL A 162 -10.47 23.63 -1.62
N PRO A 163 -10.23 22.91 -2.73
CA PRO A 163 -11.29 22.61 -3.70
C PRO A 163 -12.24 21.56 -3.13
N LYS A 164 -13.54 21.67 -3.43
CA LYS A 164 -14.50 20.61 -3.09
C LYS A 164 -14.11 19.31 -3.79
N ALA A 165 -14.09 18.22 -3.04
CA ALA A 165 -13.64 16.93 -3.56
C ALA A 165 -14.55 15.76 -3.16
N THR A 166 -14.45 14.69 -3.94
CA THR A 166 -14.95 13.34 -3.61
C THR A 166 -13.76 12.51 -3.15
N ALA A 167 -13.95 11.68 -2.12
CA ALA A 167 -12.93 10.81 -1.53
C ALA A 167 -13.26 9.33 -1.75
N TRP A 168 -12.21 8.55 -1.97
CA TRP A 168 -12.19 7.09 -1.93
C TRP A 168 -11.34 6.66 -0.73
N TRP A 169 -12.00 6.03 0.24
CA TRP A 169 -11.39 5.81 1.56
C TRP A 169 -11.95 4.59 2.28
N ILE A 170 -11.11 3.99 3.13
CA ILE A 170 -11.50 2.99 4.13
C ILE A 170 -11.40 3.58 5.53
N PRO A 171 -12.26 3.18 6.48
CA PRO A 171 -12.23 3.72 7.83
C PRO A 171 -10.91 3.40 8.52
N GLY A 172 -10.35 4.39 9.24
CA GLY A 172 -9.14 4.22 10.03
C GLY A 172 -9.45 3.84 11.47
N GLY A 173 -8.73 2.88 12.04
CA GLY A 173 -8.84 2.51 13.47
C GLY A 173 -10.05 1.65 13.82
N GLU A 174 -10.62 0.94 12.84
CA GLU A 174 -11.73 0.01 13.02
C GLU A 174 -11.26 -1.44 13.14
N TRP A 175 -12.14 -2.33 13.63
CA TRP A 175 -11.81 -3.69 14.07
C TRP A 175 -11.08 -4.56 13.03
N ASN A 176 -11.33 -4.36 11.73
CA ASN A 176 -10.79 -5.18 10.65
C ASN A 176 -9.61 -4.53 9.92
N ARG A 177 -8.82 -3.71 10.62
CA ARG A 177 -7.54 -3.19 10.14
C ARG A 177 -7.72 -2.44 8.80
N TYR A 178 -7.04 -2.89 7.74
CA TYR A 178 -7.12 -2.33 6.39
C TYR A 178 -8.15 -3.04 5.48
N GLU A 179 -8.76 -4.13 5.91
CA GLU A 179 -9.61 -5.00 5.10
C GLU A 179 -11.07 -4.52 5.08
N TYR A 180 -11.27 -3.32 4.56
CA TYR A 180 -12.59 -2.74 4.29
C TYR A 180 -12.82 -2.52 2.79
N LEU A 181 -14.08 -2.43 2.41
CA LEU A 181 -14.47 -1.91 1.10
C LEU A 181 -14.31 -0.39 1.09
N TYR A 182 -13.90 0.15 -0.06
CA TYR A 182 -13.74 1.60 -0.23
C TYR A 182 -15.09 2.30 -0.29
N ASN A 183 -15.21 3.36 0.50
CA ASN A 183 -16.33 4.30 0.45
C ASN A 183 -16.03 5.37 -0.59
N ARG A 184 -17.07 5.80 -1.33
CA ARG A 184 -17.04 6.97 -2.22
C ARG A 184 -17.98 8.04 -1.68
N THR A 185 -17.45 9.11 -1.11
CA THR A 185 -18.25 10.17 -0.48
C THR A 185 -17.70 11.56 -0.79
N PRO A 186 -18.48 12.65 -0.65
CA PRO A 186 -17.90 13.97 -0.49
C PRO A 186 -16.83 13.97 0.61
N LEU A 187 -15.74 14.73 0.40
CA LEU A 187 -14.59 14.74 1.31
C LEU A 187 -14.97 15.25 2.72
N ASP A 188 -15.90 16.18 2.82
CA ASP A 188 -16.40 16.70 4.10
C ASP A 188 -17.29 15.70 4.88
N GLN A 189 -17.59 14.54 4.31
CA GLN A 189 -18.31 13.44 4.96
C GLN A 189 -17.38 12.34 5.49
N VAL A 190 -16.09 12.36 5.15
CA VAL A 190 -15.12 11.41 5.71
C VAL A 190 -15.00 11.65 7.22
N GLY A 191 -15.07 10.59 8.02
CA GLY A 191 -14.87 10.67 9.47
C GLY A 191 -13.39 10.56 9.82
N GLN A 192 -12.87 9.33 9.72
CA GLN A 192 -11.48 8.98 9.92
C GLN A 192 -11.10 7.91 8.91
N ALA A 193 -9.98 8.09 8.21
CA ALA A 193 -9.55 7.21 7.13
C ALA A 193 -8.11 6.71 7.33
N HIS A 194 -7.85 5.47 6.90
CA HIS A 194 -6.47 5.06 6.61
C HIS A 194 -5.95 5.75 5.35
N THR A 195 -4.64 5.65 5.14
CA THR A 195 -3.97 6.11 3.91
C THR A 195 -3.40 4.90 3.14
N PRO A 196 -3.26 4.94 1.80
CA PRO A 196 -3.55 6.08 0.93
C PRO A 196 -5.04 6.40 0.85
N MET A 197 -5.39 7.65 1.12
CA MET A 197 -6.73 8.18 0.86
C MET A 197 -6.65 9.03 -0.40
N THR A 198 -7.50 8.72 -1.37
CA THR A 198 -7.48 9.39 -2.67
C THR A 198 -8.69 10.27 -2.81
N ILE A 199 -8.49 11.47 -3.34
CA ILE A 199 -9.57 12.42 -3.64
C ILE A 199 -9.50 12.87 -5.09
N ARG A 200 -10.66 13.25 -5.63
CA ARG A 200 -10.80 13.94 -6.91
C ARG A 200 -11.62 15.20 -6.71
N THR A 201 -11.10 16.33 -7.15
CA THR A 201 -11.78 17.63 -7.10
C THR A 201 -12.79 17.78 -8.24
N GLY A 202 -13.71 18.72 -8.11
CA GLY A 202 -14.72 18.98 -9.15
C GLY A 202 -14.15 19.42 -10.50
N ASP A 203 -12.96 20.02 -10.52
CA ASP A 203 -12.19 20.39 -11.72
C ASP A 203 -11.25 19.30 -12.23
N GLY A 204 -11.24 18.12 -11.59
CA GLY A 204 -10.54 16.93 -12.09
C GLY A 204 -9.12 16.70 -11.54
N LEU A 205 -8.63 17.56 -10.65
CA LEU A 205 -7.37 17.34 -9.94
C LEU A 205 -7.51 16.13 -9.00
N HIS A 206 -6.49 15.28 -8.98
CA HIS A 206 -6.41 14.12 -8.11
C HIS A 206 -5.35 14.34 -7.05
N ILE A 207 -5.66 13.97 -5.80
CA ILE A 207 -4.71 14.03 -4.69
C ILE A 207 -4.76 12.73 -3.90
N ALA A 208 -3.60 12.13 -3.64
CA ALA A 208 -3.46 11.00 -2.73
C ALA A 208 -2.67 11.42 -1.48
N PHE A 209 -3.25 11.22 -0.31
CA PHE A 209 -2.61 11.49 0.98
C PHE A 209 -2.03 10.21 1.55
N HIS A 210 -0.74 10.21 1.87
CA HIS A 210 -0.06 9.05 2.44
C HIS A 210 1.15 9.43 3.31
N GLU A 211 1.99 8.46 3.61
CA GLU A 211 3.26 8.66 4.30
C GLU A 211 4.34 7.72 3.74
N ALA A 212 5.60 8.12 3.85
CA ALA A 212 6.75 7.33 3.36
C ALA A 212 7.80 7.13 4.46
N ALA A 213 8.51 6.00 4.41
CA ALA A 213 9.56 5.60 5.34
C ALA A 213 9.08 5.52 6.81
N LEU A 214 8.00 4.75 7.05
CA LEU A 214 7.48 4.51 8.40
C LEU A 214 8.39 3.57 9.20
N VAL A 215 9.40 4.17 9.85
CA VAL A 215 10.40 3.46 10.66
C VAL A 215 10.37 3.97 12.09
N ASP A 216 10.20 3.05 13.04
CA ASP A 216 10.23 3.35 14.48
C ASP A 216 9.27 4.50 14.87
N TYR A 217 8.09 4.54 14.24
CA TYR A 217 7.05 5.55 14.47
C TYR A 217 5.67 4.89 14.28
N ALA A 218 4.60 5.53 14.75
CA ALA A 218 3.24 5.02 14.57
C ALA A 218 2.64 5.44 13.22
N GLY A 219 1.88 4.55 12.59
CA GLY A 219 1.19 4.83 11.35
C GLY A 219 0.18 5.97 11.49
N MET A 220 0.06 6.78 10.45
CA MET A 220 -0.84 7.92 10.36
C MET A 220 -2.20 7.53 9.77
N TRP A 221 -3.27 7.90 10.47
CA TRP A 221 -4.63 8.02 9.93
C TRP A 221 -4.95 9.49 9.68
N LEU A 222 -5.98 9.75 8.89
CA LEU A 222 -6.50 11.09 8.65
C LEU A 222 -7.86 11.23 9.33
N ARG A 223 -7.95 12.12 10.32
CA ARG A 223 -9.21 12.42 11.01
C ARG A 223 -9.72 13.78 10.58
N ARG A 224 -10.99 13.86 10.17
CA ARG A 224 -11.63 15.15 9.86
C ARG A 224 -11.73 15.99 11.13
N VAL A 225 -11.39 17.27 11.00
CA VAL A 225 -11.55 18.28 12.05
C VAL A 225 -12.85 19.06 11.79
N GLU A 226 -12.91 19.73 10.65
CA GLU A 226 -14.06 20.51 10.19
C GLU A 226 -13.98 20.68 8.67
N GLY A 227 -15.12 20.85 7.98
CA GLY A 227 -15.13 20.99 6.51
C GLY A 227 -14.26 19.94 5.82
N GLN A 228 -13.31 20.37 4.98
CA GLN A 228 -12.32 19.49 4.34
C GLN A 228 -10.92 19.59 4.98
N ARG A 229 -10.84 19.97 6.26
CA ARG A 229 -9.61 19.99 7.06
C ARG A 229 -9.44 18.65 7.77
N PHE A 230 -8.35 17.98 7.47
CA PHE A 230 -7.92 16.76 8.14
C PHE A 230 -6.74 17.03 9.04
N ARG A 231 -6.58 16.17 10.04
CA ARG A 231 -5.43 16.16 10.92
C ARG A 231 -4.86 14.74 11.01
N ALA A 232 -3.53 14.66 11.09
CA ALA A 232 -2.84 13.42 11.40
C ALA A 232 -3.34 12.86 12.74
N GLN A 233 -3.72 11.58 12.72
CA GLN A 233 -4.11 10.81 13.90
C GLN A 233 -3.23 9.57 13.92
N LEU A 234 -2.16 9.58 14.72
CA LEU A 234 -1.29 8.40 14.80
C LEU A 234 -2.00 7.25 15.52
N ALA A 235 -1.74 6.02 15.08
CA ALA A 235 -2.17 4.81 15.75
C ALA A 235 -1.64 4.80 17.20
N PRO A 236 -2.47 4.43 18.19
CA PRO A 236 -2.09 4.53 19.58
C PRO A 236 -1.23 3.32 20.02
N ALA A 237 -0.43 3.52 21.06
CA ALA A 237 0.18 2.42 21.82
C ALA A 237 -0.70 2.06 23.04
N SER A 238 -0.54 0.84 23.54
CA SER A 238 -1.26 0.35 24.73
C SER A 238 -1.03 1.22 25.98
N GLU A 239 0.13 1.87 26.08
CA GLU A 239 0.49 2.78 27.18
C GLU A 239 -0.07 4.21 27.02
N GLY A 240 -0.91 4.43 26.00
CA GLY A 240 -1.67 5.66 25.75
C GLY A 240 -0.89 6.80 25.10
N TRP A 241 0.44 6.73 25.01
CA TRP A 241 1.21 7.60 24.10
C TRP A 241 1.20 6.98 22.70
N LYS A 242 1.60 7.73 21.66
CA LYS A 242 1.59 7.23 20.28
C LYS A 242 2.98 6.89 19.76
N VAL A 243 3.97 7.69 20.12
CA VAL A 243 5.38 7.44 19.78
C VAL A 243 6.28 7.78 20.95
N ARG A 244 7.30 6.94 21.20
CA ARG A 244 8.43 7.27 22.08
C ARG A 244 9.77 7.01 21.39
N ARG A 245 10.63 8.02 21.33
CA ARG A 245 11.97 7.95 20.71
C ARG A 245 12.99 8.83 21.41
N GLN A 246 14.27 8.53 21.20
CA GLN A 246 15.38 9.41 21.58
C GLN A 246 15.78 10.28 20.39
N ALA A 247 15.94 11.58 20.60
CA ALA A 247 16.55 12.50 19.65
C ALA A 247 18.07 12.21 19.52
N PRO A 248 18.67 12.38 18.33
CA PRO A 248 18.05 12.88 17.10
C PRO A 248 17.26 11.81 16.33
N PHE A 249 16.12 12.21 15.76
CA PHE A 249 15.37 11.38 14.81
C PHE A 249 14.49 12.23 13.89
N ALA A 250 13.98 11.64 12.82
CA ALA A 250 12.95 12.25 11.98
C ALA A 250 11.64 11.44 12.04
N THR A 251 10.51 12.12 11.86
CA THR A 251 9.24 11.44 11.58
C THR A 251 9.29 10.78 10.21
N PRO A 252 8.39 9.83 9.92
CA PRO A 252 8.07 9.47 8.55
C PRO A 252 7.68 10.72 7.75
N TRP A 253 7.86 10.66 6.43
CA TRP A 253 7.37 11.69 5.53
C TRP A 253 5.85 11.65 5.47
N ARG A 254 5.19 12.80 5.40
CA ARG A 254 3.79 12.94 5.00
C ARG A 254 3.78 13.31 3.52
N THR A 255 3.00 12.62 2.72
CA THR A 255 3.02 12.75 1.26
C THR A 255 1.67 13.22 0.72
N LEU A 256 1.76 14.05 -0.32
CA LEU A 256 0.66 14.46 -1.16
C LEU A 256 1.11 14.27 -2.61
N VAL A 257 0.66 13.21 -3.27
CA VAL A 257 0.76 13.11 -4.74
C VAL A 257 -0.36 13.95 -5.32
N ILE A 258 -0.05 14.88 -6.23
CA ILE A 258 -0.99 15.84 -6.82
C ILE A 258 -0.87 15.75 -8.35
N ALA A 259 -1.88 15.18 -9.00
CA ALA A 259 -1.85 14.85 -10.42
C ALA A 259 -3.08 15.36 -11.18
N ASP A 260 -2.92 15.65 -12.47
CA ASP A 260 -4.02 16.05 -13.35
C ASP A 260 -4.95 14.87 -13.72
N SER A 261 -4.57 13.63 -13.40
CA SER A 261 -5.34 12.43 -13.71
C SER A 261 -5.10 11.32 -12.69
N ALA A 262 -5.98 10.31 -12.67
CA ALA A 262 -5.81 9.11 -11.87
C ALA A 262 -4.55 8.32 -12.27
N ALA A 263 -4.21 8.31 -13.57
CA ALA A 263 -2.96 7.72 -14.08
C ALA A 263 -1.72 8.35 -13.45
N GLY A 264 -1.69 9.69 -13.37
CA GLY A 264 -0.57 10.41 -12.77
C GLY A 264 -0.39 10.15 -11.27
N LEU A 265 -1.44 9.74 -10.54
CA LEU A 265 -1.27 9.26 -9.17
C LEU A 265 -0.47 7.96 -9.12
N TYR A 266 -0.80 7.02 -10.00
CA TYR A 266 -0.20 5.68 -10.02
C TYR A 266 1.24 5.69 -10.53
N GLU A 267 1.56 6.57 -11.49
CA GLU A 267 2.90 6.67 -12.09
C GLU A 267 3.90 7.45 -11.22
N SER A 268 3.43 8.10 -10.15
CA SER A 268 4.31 8.80 -9.22
C SER A 268 5.26 7.82 -8.51
N ASN A 269 6.53 8.22 -8.41
CA ASN A 269 7.54 7.48 -7.65
C ASN A 269 7.85 8.15 -6.30
N LEU A 270 7.00 9.07 -5.85
CA LEU A 270 7.20 9.88 -4.65
C LEU A 270 7.50 9.02 -3.41
N GLU A 271 6.67 8.02 -3.16
CA GLU A 271 6.78 7.11 -2.01
C GLU A 271 8.16 6.43 -1.98
N LEU A 272 8.61 5.86 -3.10
CA LEU A 272 9.94 5.23 -3.18
C LEU A 272 11.07 6.25 -3.03
N ASN A 273 10.98 7.41 -3.70
CA ASN A 273 12.01 8.44 -3.70
C ASN A 273 12.28 9.03 -2.30
N LEU A 274 11.30 8.96 -1.40
CA LEU A 274 11.41 9.42 -0.02
C LEU A 274 12.01 8.38 0.95
N ASN A 275 12.20 7.13 0.52
CA ASN A 275 12.86 6.10 1.32
C ASN A 275 14.38 6.12 1.16
N GLU A 276 15.10 5.59 2.16
CA GLU A 276 16.55 5.45 2.08
C GLU A 276 16.94 4.41 1.02
N PRO A 277 18.12 4.54 0.38
CA PRO A 277 18.62 3.53 -0.56
C PRO A 277 18.74 2.13 0.08
N ASN A 278 18.84 1.10 -0.77
CA ASN A 278 19.01 -0.30 -0.38
C ASN A 278 20.15 -0.49 0.64
N ARG A 279 19.83 -1.13 1.78
CA ARG A 279 20.77 -1.44 2.87
C ARG A 279 21.19 -2.91 2.92
N LEU A 280 20.60 -3.77 2.11
CA LEU A 280 20.89 -5.21 2.09
C LEU A 280 22.07 -5.56 1.18
N GLY A 281 22.59 -4.61 0.39
CA GLY A 281 23.64 -4.87 -0.58
C GLY A 281 23.13 -5.70 -1.75
N ASP A 282 23.80 -6.80 -2.08
CA ASP A 282 23.35 -7.70 -3.14
C ASP A 282 22.07 -8.44 -2.73
N VAL A 283 21.01 -8.22 -3.52
CA VAL A 283 19.69 -8.85 -3.34
C VAL A 283 19.35 -9.78 -4.50
N SER A 284 20.34 -10.18 -5.31
CA SER A 284 20.17 -11.09 -6.44
C SER A 284 19.67 -12.48 -6.06
N TRP A 285 19.73 -12.83 -4.77
CA TRP A 285 19.18 -14.07 -4.21
C TRP A 285 17.65 -14.13 -4.24
N PHE A 286 16.96 -13.00 -4.18
CA PHE A 286 15.51 -12.96 -4.40
C PHE A 286 15.21 -12.89 -5.90
N LYS A 287 14.22 -13.67 -6.34
CA LYS A 287 13.74 -13.70 -7.71
C LYS A 287 12.22 -13.52 -7.71
N PRO A 288 11.70 -12.43 -8.32
CA PRO A 288 10.28 -12.30 -8.60
C PRO A 288 9.77 -13.54 -9.34
N ALA A 289 8.63 -14.07 -8.91
CA ALA A 289 8.09 -15.29 -9.49
C ALA A 289 6.60 -15.48 -9.21
N LYS A 290 5.99 -16.38 -9.99
CA LYS A 290 4.63 -16.86 -9.72
C LYS A 290 4.64 -18.08 -8.81
N TYR A 291 3.61 -18.23 -8.00
CA TYR A 291 3.43 -19.35 -7.09
C TYR A 291 1.99 -19.89 -7.09
N VAL A 292 1.79 -21.09 -6.57
CA VAL A 292 0.48 -21.69 -6.27
C VAL A 292 0.44 -22.04 -4.78
N GLY A 293 -0.67 -22.51 -4.24
CA GLY A 293 -0.67 -22.95 -2.85
C GLY A 293 -1.80 -23.87 -2.42
N VAL A 294 -1.49 -24.68 -1.41
CA VAL A 294 -2.48 -25.31 -0.54
C VAL A 294 -3.00 -24.19 0.35
N TRP A 295 -4.07 -23.51 -0.10
CA TRP A 295 -4.57 -22.27 0.48
C TRP A 295 -6.07 -22.10 0.25
N TRP A 296 -6.49 -21.94 -1.02
CA TRP A 296 -7.88 -21.66 -1.38
C TRP A 296 -8.84 -22.76 -0.92
N GLU A 297 -8.39 -24.02 -0.90
CA GLU A 297 -9.18 -25.15 -0.40
C GLU A 297 -9.65 -24.96 1.04
N MET A 298 -8.89 -24.27 1.91
CA MET A 298 -9.31 -23.95 3.26
C MET A 298 -10.35 -22.82 3.29
N HIS A 299 -10.17 -21.76 2.48
CA HIS A 299 -11.16 -20.68 2.37
C HIS A 299 -12.49 -21.15 1.77
N LEU A 300 -12.47 -22.19 0.94
CA LEU A 300 -13.67 -22.85 0.39
C LEU A 300 -14.31 -23.84 1.35
N ASN A 301 -13.72 -24.11 2.53
CA ASN A 301 -14.11 -25.20 3.44
C ASN A 301 -14.07 -26.60 2.80
N LYS A 302 -13.25 -26.80 1.75
CA LYS A 302 -12.97 -28.13 1.18
C LYS A 302 -11.94 -28.88 2.03
N SER A 303 -11.04 -28.12 2.64
CA SER A 303 -10.03 -28.59 3.57
C SER A 303 -9.96 -27.70 4.81
N SER A 304 -9.12 -28.08 5.76
CA SER A 304 -8.89 -27.43 7.05
C SER A 304 -7.40 -27.16 7.25
N TRP A 305 -7.08 -26.05 7.93
CA TRP A 305 -5.75 -25.84 8.49
C TRP A 305 -5.47 -26.78 9.68
N ALA A 306 -6.49 -27.05 10.51
CA ALA A 306 -6.38 -27.98 11.63
C ALA A 306 -6.22 -29.43 11.16
N THR A 307 -5.53 -30.24 11.95
CA THR A 307 -5.32 -31.66 11.70
C THR A 307 -6.63 -32.44 11.73
N GLY A 308 -6.69 -33.52 10.96
CA GLY A 308 -7.88 -34.38 10.88
C GLY A 308 -8.16 -34.88 9.45
N PRO A 309 -9.34 -35.47 9.21
CA PRO A 309 -9.66 -36.12 7.93
C PRO A 309 -9.65 -35.19 6.71
N THR A 310 -9.78 -33.88 6.92
CA THR A 310 -9.81 -32.85 5.86
C THR A 310 -8.60 -31.91 5.95
N HIS A 311 -7.52 -32.30 6.62
CA HIS A 311 -6.32 -31.48 6.72
C HIS A 311 -5.71 -31.22 5.33
N GLY A 312 -5.49 -29.94 4.98
CA GLY A 312 -4.99 -29.55 3.66
C GLY A 312 -3.48 -29.79 3.49
N ALA A 313 -2.68 -29.44 4.50
CA ALA A 313 -1.22 -29.53 4.48
C ALA A 313 -0.71 -30.94 4.77
N THR A 314 -0.98 -31.86 3.85
CA THR A 314 -0.44 -33.23 3.90
C THR A 314 0.68 -33.41 2.90
N THR A 315 1.59 -34.34 3.19
CA THR A 315 2.68 -34.71 2.27
C THR A 315 2.18 -35.09 0.87
N ALA A 316 1.04 -35.78 0.78
CA ALA A 316 0.46 -36.20 -0.49
C ALA A 316 -0.09 -35.01 -1.28
N ASN A 317 -0.87 -34.12 -0.64
CA ASN A 317 -1.43 -32.95 -1.31
C ASN A 317 -0.33 -31.97 -1.73
N THR A 318 0.65 -31.71 -0.87
CA THR A 318 1.77 -30.82 -1.23
C THR A 318 2.58 -31.36 -2.40
N LYS A 319 2.83 -32.68 -2.50
CA LYS A 319 3.46 -33.28 -3.70
C LYS A 319 2.64 -33.05 -4.97
N ARG A 320 1.31 -33.14 -4.90
CA ARG A 320 0.39 -32.84 -6.01
C ARG A 320 0.57 -31.40 -6.49
N TYR A 321 0.64 -30.43 -5.57
CA TYR A 321 0.87 -29.02 -5.90
C TYR A 321 2.29 -28.76 -6.42
N ILE A 322 3.33 -29.41 -5.88
CA ILE A 322 4.70 -29.33 -6.40
C ILE A 322 4.76 -29.83 -7.84
N ASP A 323 4.12 -30.97 -8.14
CA ASP A 323 4.07 -31.50 -9.50
C ASP A 323 3.31 -30.57 -10.44
N PHE A 324 2.19 -29.99 -10.00
CA PHE A 324 1.46 -28.99 -10.76
C PHE A 324 2.31 -27.75 -11.05
N ALA A 325 3.01 -27.22 -10.04
CA ALA A 325 3.87 -26.05 -10.16
C ALA A 325 5.00 -26.30 -11.17
N ALA A 326 5.70 -27.43 -11.03
CA ALA A 326 6.80 -27.82 -11.91
C ALA A 326 6.35 -27.99 -13.37
N ASN A 327 5.18 -28.61 -13.59
CA ASN A 327 4.64 -28.83 -14.93
C ASN A 327 4.15 -27.55 -15.63
N ASN A 328 3.92 -26.47 -14.87
CA ASN A 328 3.32 -25.24 -15.39
C ASN A 328 4.18 -24.00 -15.20
N GLY A 329 5.43 -24.13 -14.74
CA GLY A 329 6.40 -23.03 -14.66
C GLY A 329 6.21 -22.11 -13.45
N PHE A 330 5.57 -22.59 -12.37
CA PHE A 330 5.52 -21.86 -11.11
C PHE A 330 6.74 -22.19 -10.26
N ARG A 331 7.33 -21.16 -9.65
CA ARG A 331 8.54 -21.32 -8.83
C ARG A 331 8.24 -21.87 -7.45
N GLY A 332 7.08 -21.54 -6.90
CA GLY A 332 6.77 -21.74 -5.48
C GLY A 332 5.45 -22.46 -5.22
N VAL A 333 5.40 -23.18 -4.10
CA VAL A 333 4.17 -23.73 -3.50
C VAL A 333 4.06 -23.25 -2.06
N LEU A 334 3.09 -22.37 -1.77
CA LEU A 334 2.69 -22.01 -0.41
C LEU A 334 1.93 -23.18 0.22
N VAL A 335 2.18 -23.43 1.51
CA VAL A 335 1.42 -24.41 2.30
C VAL A 335 1.09 -23.81 3.65
N GLU A 336 -0.19 -23.61 3.93
CA GLU A 336 -0.67 -23.21 5.25
C GLU A 336 -1.25 -24.40 6.01
N GLY A 337 -1.16 -24.41 7.34
CA GLY A 337 -1.56 -25.55 8.17
C GLY A 337 -0.44 -26.58 8.42
N TRP A 338 0.77 -26.34 7.91
CA TRP A 338 1.86 -27.33 7.95
C TRP A 338 2.41 -27.59 9.36
N ASN A 339 2.32 -26.62 10.26
CA ASN A 339 2.94 -26.63 11.58
C ASN A 339 1.94 -26.93 12.70
N THR A 340 2.40 -27.31 13.88
CA THR A 340 1.49 -27.50 15.03
C THR A 340 0.94 -26.16 15.55
N GLY A 341 -0.30 -26.15 16.04
CA GLY A 341 -0.95 -24.97 16.63
C GLY A 341 -2.25 -24.52 15.94
N TRP A 342 -2.60 -25.11 14.80
CA TRP A 342 -3.86 -24.82 14.08
C TRP A 342 -5.09 -25.49 14.68
N ASP A 343 -4.91 -26.51 15.54
CA ASP A 343 -6.01 -27.24 16.15
C ASP A 343 -6.72 -26.35 17.19
N GLY A 344 -8.04 -26.19 17.04
CA GLY A 344 -8.84 -25.36 17.93
C GLY A 344 -9.07 -23.96 17.37
N GLN A 345 -8.99 -22.94 18.24
CA GLN A 345 -9.25 -21.54 17.89
C GLN A 345 -7.93 -20.79 17.76
N TRP A 346 -7.41 -20.70 16.54
CA TRP A 346 -6.14 -20.00 16.24
C TRP A 346 -6.32 -18.49 16.02
N PHE A 347 -7.51 -18.06 15.60
CA PHE A 347 -7.83 -16.65 15.36
C PHE A 347 -7.64 -15.82 16.65
N GLY A 348 -6.76 -14.83 16.63
CA GLY A 348 -6.44 -14.00 17.80
C GLY A 348 -5.84 -14.77 19.00
N ASN A 349 -5.42 -16.03 18.80
CA ASN A 349 -4.90 -16.90 19.84
C ASN A 349 -3.84 -17.87 19.28
N GLY A 350 -2.70 -17.31 18.83
CA GLY A 350 -1.62 -18.10 18.24
C GLY A 350 -0.53 -18.58 19.20
N ASN A 351 -0.77 -18.62 20.52
CA ASN A 351 0.24 -19.05 21.50
C ASN A 351 0.60 -20.55 21.41
N ASP A 352 -0.19 -21.34 20.69
CA ASP A 352 0.07 -22.77 20.46
C ASP A 352 0.90 -23.03 19.18
N PHE A 353 1.21 -22.00 18.38
CA PHE A 353 2.01 -22.17 17.16
C PHE A 353 3.46 -22.54 17.48
N ASP A 354 3.95 -23.60 16.86
CA ASP A 354 5.37 -23.91 16.79
C ASP A 354 5.83 -23.66 15.35
N PHE A 355 6.78 -22.75 15.15
CA PHE A 355 7.26 -22.37 13.81
C PHE A 355 8.38 -23.29 13.29
N THR A 356 8.69 -24.35 14.03
CA THR A 356 9.75 -25.32 13.70
C THR A 356 9.26 -26.77 13.63
N THR A 357 8.09 -27.07 14.20
CA THR A 357 7.55 -28.44 14.27
C THR A 357 6.41 -28.65 13.27
N PRO A 358 6.57 -29.52 12.26
CA PRO A 358 5.48 -29.88 11.35
C PRO A 358 4.46 -30.80 12.03
N THR A 359 3.24 -30.84 11.50
CA THR A 359 2.24 -31.85 11.84
C THR A 359 2.67 -33.25 11.38
N ALA A 360 2.13 -34.30 11.99
CA ALA A 360 2.61 -35.68 11.78
C ALA A 360 2.44 -36.20 10.33
N ASP A 361 1.52 -35.62 9.56
CA ASP A 361 1.23 -35.94 8.16
C ASP A 361 1.95 -35.02 7.15
N PHE A 362 2.80 -34.11 7.62
CA PHE A 362 3.59 -33.18 6.81
C PHE A 362 5.11 -33.43 6.95
N ASP A 363 5.68 -34.20 6.02
CA ASP A 363 7.12 -34.45 5.92
C ASP A 363 7.86 -33.24 5.31
N LEU A 364 8.08 -32.20 6.13
CA LEU A 364 8.70 -30.94 5.69
C LEU A 364 10.04 -31.15 4.98
N GLU A 365 10.95 -31.96 5.54
CA GLU A 365 12.28 -32.17 4.94
C GLU A 365 12.19 -32.94 3.63
N GLY A 366 11.37 -34.00 3.58
CA GLY A 366 11.15 -34.77 2.36
C GLY A 366 10.45 -33.96 1.27
N LEU A 367 9.53 -33.07 1.63
CA LEU A 367 8.87 -32.14 0.71
C LEU A 367 9.82 -31.08 0.17
N ALA A 368 10.67 -30.48 1.01
CA ALA A 368 11.69 -29.54 0.57
C ALA A 368 12.67 -30.20 -0.42
N ALA A 369 13.10 -31.43 -0.13
CA ALA A 369 13.93 -32.21 -1.05
C ALA A 369 13.19 -32.56 -2.36
N TYR A 370 11.91 -32.92 -2.28
CA TYR A 370 11.08 -33.22 -3.46
C TYR A 370 10.87 -32.00 -4.35
N ALA A 371 10.52 -30.85 -3.75
CA ALA A 371 10.38 -29.57 -4.44
C ALA A 371 11.68 -29.20 -5.16
N LYS A 372 12.81 -29.23 -4.46
CA LYS A 372 14.13 -28.95 -5.04
C LYS A 372 14.45 -29.85 -6.24
N LYS A 373 14.15 -31.15 -6.16
CA LYS A 373 14.34 -32.09 -7.28
C LYS A 373 13.49 -31.72 -8.51
N LYS A 374 12.36 -31.06 -8.30
CA LYS A 374 11.41 -30.61 -9.34
C LYS A 374 11.68 -29.18 -9.83
N GLY A 375 12.69 -28.50 -9.29
CA GLY A 375 12.96 -27.09 -9.60
C GLY A 375 11.94 -26.12 -8.99
N VAL A 376 11.22 -26.55 -7.95
CA VAL A 376 10.21 -25.78 -7.23
C VAL A 376 10.73 -25.51 -5.80
N HIS A 377 10.30 -24.41 -5.21
CA HIS A 377 10.55 -24.07 -3.81
C HIS A 377 9.26 -24.21 -3.01
N LEU A 378 9.36 -24.65 -1.77
CA LEU A 378 8.28 -24.39 -0.82
C LEU A 378 8.31 -22.91 -0.46
N ILE A 379 7.13 -22.30 -0.31
CA ILE A 379 6.97 -20.98 0.29
C ILE A 379 6.50 -21.21 1.73
N GLY A 380 7.27 -20.66 2.67
CA GLY A 380 6.99 -20.82 4.10
C GLY A 380 5.76 -20.05 4.54
N HIS A 381 5.15 -20.49 5.65
CA HIS A 381 4.03 -19.81 6.27
C HIS A 381 4.22 -19.68 7.79
N HIS A 382 4.10 -18.46 8.31
CA HIS A 382 4.15 -18.12 9.74
C HIS A 382 2.94 -17.26 10.14
N GLU A 383 1.77 -17.88 10.35
CA GLU A 383 0.62 -17.24 11.00
C GLU A 383 0.89 -17.08 12.50
N THR A 384 0.57 -15.93 13.06
CA THR A 384 0.85 -15.64 14.48
C THR A 384 -0.40 -15.61 15.36
N GLY A 385 -1.61 -15.56 14.80
CA GLY A 385 -2.85 -15.36 15.54
C GLY A 385 -2.78 -14.13 16.46
N GLY A 386 -2.04 -13.09 16.04
CA GLY A 386 -1.74 -11.91 16.85
C GLY A 386 -0.74 -12.11 18.01
N ALA A 387 -0.23 -13.32 18.26
CA ALA A 387 0.71 -13.64 19.34
C ALA A 387 2.17 -13.30 18.98
N VAL A 388 2.43 -12.01 18.74
CA VAL A 388 3.70 -11.54 18.14
C VAL A 388 4.93 -11.82 19.00
N ASN A 389 4.86 -11.63 20.32
CA ASN A 389 5.99 -11.96 21.20
C ASN A 389 6.29 -13.47 21.24
N HIS A 390 5.30 -14.33 21.02
CA HIS A 390 5.50 -15.77 20.90
C HIS A 390 6.27 -16.10 19.62
N TYR A 391 5.91 -15.47 18.50
CA TYR A 391 6.65 -15.58 17.25
C TYR A 391 8.09 -15.06 17.37
N GLU A 392 8.30 -13.89 17.98
CA GLU A 392 9.66 -13.33 18.12
C GLU A 392 10.64 -14.21 18.90
N LYS A 393 10.16 -15.06 19.82
CA LYS A 393 11.00 -16.02 20.56
C LYS A 393 11.47 -17.18 19.68
N GLN A 394 10.71 -17.49 18.62
CA GLN A 394 10.96 -18.60 17.71
C GLN A 394 11.54 -18.13 16.36
N LEU A 395 11.52 -16.83 16.08
CA LEU A 395 11.84 -16.22 14.79
C LEU A 395 13.17 -16.71 14.21
N ASP A 396 14.25 -16.66 14.98
CA ASP A 396 15.57 -17.09 14.50
C ASP A 396 15.59 -18.57 14.13
N ALA A 397 15.06 -19.44 15.00
CA ALA A 397 15.03 -20.88 14.77
C ALA A 397 14.15 -21.24 13.56
N ALA A 398 13.02 -20.56 13.40
CA ALA A 398 12.10 -20.75 12.28
C ALA A 398 12.74 -20.31 10.95
N LEU A 399 13.41 -19.16 10.92
CA LEU A 399 14.13 -18.70 9.73
C LEU A 399 15.37 -19.56 9.42
N ASP A 400 16.09 -20.05 10.43
CA ASP A 400 17.21 -20.99 10.26
C ASP A 400 16.74 -22.32 9.67
N LEU A 401 15.59 -22.83 10.12
CA LEU A 401 14.95 -24.01 9.54
C LEU A 401 14.66 -23.80 8.05
N TYR A 402 14.00 -22.70 7.69
CA TYR A 402 13.67 -22.40 6.30
C TYR A 402 14.90 -22.20 5.42
N ALA A 403 15.90 -21.47 5.89
CA ALA A 403 17.16 -21.28 5.17
C ALA A 403 17.86 -22.62 4.89
N ARG A 404 17.92 -23.51 5.90
CA ARG A 404 18.49 -24.86 5.76
C ARG A 404 17.76 -25.70 4.70
N LEU A 405 16.45 -25.51 4.57
CA LEU A 405 15.60 -26.25 3.63
C LEU A 405 15.51 -25.60 2.23
N GLY A 406 16.11 -24.41 2.04
CA GLY A 406 16.04 -23.67 0.77
C GLY A 406 14.70 -22.96 0.53
N ILE A 407 13.95 -22.69 1.61
CA ILE A 407 12.73 -21.87 1.59
C ILE A 407 13.17 -20.41 1.67
N ASP A 408 12.94 -19.66 0.60
CA ASP A 408 13.48 -18.31 0.40
C ASP A 408 12.41 -17.22 0.30
N VAL A 409 11.14 -17.58 0.47
CA VAL A 409 10.00 -16.65 0.62
C VAL A 409 9.10 -17.17 1.74
N VAL A 410 8.64 -16.26 2.60
CA VAL A 410 7.73 -16.57 3.71
C VAL A 410 6.53 -15.63 3.67
N LYS A 411 5.33 -16.21 3.66
CA LYS A 411 4.11 -15.52 4.04
C LYS A 411 4.03 -15.49 5.57
N SER A 412 3.93 -14.32 6.18
CA SER A 412 3.61 -14.20 7.61
C SER A 412 2.20 -13.65 7.77
N GLY A 413 1.51 -13.96 8.87
CA GLY A 413 0.16 -13.46 9.14
C GLY A 413 0.00 -12.98 10.59
N TYR A 414 -0.88 -12.01 10.80
CA TYR A 414 -1.10 -11.34 12.08
C TYR A 414 -2.59 -11.22 12.38
N VAL A 415 -3.33 -12.31 12.15
CA VAL A 415 -4.79 -12.35 12.28
C VAL A 415 -5.21 -12.13 13.73
N ALA A 416 -5.67 -10.90 13.98
CA ALA A 416 -6.31 -10.46 15.20
C ALA A 416 -7.13 -9.20 14.89
N ASP A 417 -8.15 -8.94 15.70
CA ASP A 417 -8.88 -7.68 15.63
C ASP A 417 -7.93 -6.51 15.92
N ALA A 418 -8.24 -5.35 15.36
CA ALA A 418 -7.44 -4.16 15.54
C ALA A 418 -7.29 -3.80 17.02
N GLY A 419 -6.06 -3.52 17.44
CA GLY A 419 -5.74 -3.26 18.83
C GLY A 419 -5.70 -4.54 19.69
N GLN A 420 -5.69 -5.75 19.13
CA GLN A 420 -5.59 -7.01 19.89
C GLN A 420 -4.24 -7.74 19.75
N ILE A 421 -3.26 -7.16 19.05
CA ILE A 421 -1.91 -7.74 18.96
C ILE A 421 -1.35 -7.94 20.36
N GLU A 422 -0.91 -9.16 20.65
CA GLU A 422 -0.39 -9.52 21.95
C GLU A 422 1.07 -9.12 22.09
N ARG A 423 1.33 -8.26 23.08
CA ARG A 423 2.66 -7.89 23.51
C ARG A 423 2.91 -8.33 24.95
N ASN A 424 4.03 -8.98 25.22
CA ASN A 424 4.51 -9.34 26.55
C ASN A 424 6.02 -9.14 26.62
N ASP A 425 6.45 -8.15 27.38
CA ASP A 425 7.86 -7.74 27.50
C ASP A 425 8.64 -8.58 28.52
N GLY A 426 8.11 -9.75 28.92
CA GLY A 426 8.72 -10.63 29.93
C GLY A 426 8.43 -10.21 31.38
N ASP A 427 7.62 -9.18 31.59
CA ASP A 427 7.15 -8.71 32.89
C ASP A 427 5.87 -9.41 33.38
N GLY A 428 5.35 -10.34 32.58
CA GLY A 428 4.10 -11.05 32.87
C GLY A 428 2.84 -10.25 32.57
N VAL A 429 2.95 -9.04 32.03
CA VAL A 429 1.81 -8.20 31.66
C VAL A 429 1.57 -8.30 30.16
N VAL A 430 0.41 -8.85 29.80
CA VAL A 430 -0.07 -8.85 28.42
C VAL A 430 -0.67 -7.49 28.07
N ARG A 431 -0.08 -6.86 27.06
CA ARG A 431 -0.50 -5.60 26.45
C ARG A 431 -1.14 -5.87 25.09
N ARG A 432 -2.00 -4.95 24.66
CA ARG A 432 -2.78 -5.04 23.43
C ARG A 432 -2.44 -3.87 22.52
N GLU A 433 -1.70 -4.16 21.45
CA GLU A 433 -1.16 -3.17 20.52
C GLU A 433 -1.95 -3.13 19.20
N TRP A 434 -1.78 -2.04 18.45
CA TRP A 434 -2.33 -1.90 17.11
C TRP A 434 -1.35 -2.41 16.05
N HIS A 435 -1.88 -3.03 14.98
CA HIS A 435 -1.11 -3.50 13.82
C HIS A 435 -0.24 -2.41 13.17
N ASP A 436 -0.65 -1.15 13.27
CA ASP A 436 0.06 0.00 12.75
C ASP A 436 0.56 0.97 13.83
N GLY A 437 0.59 0.54 15.09
CA GLY A 437 1.27 1.25 16.18
C GLY A 437 2.80 1.17 16.05
N GLN A 438 3.52 2.01 16.80
CA GLN A 438 5.00 2.06 16.76
C GLN A 438 5.63 0.69 17.08
N TRP A 439 5.03 -0.07 18.00
CA TRP A 439 5.55 -1.38 18.38
C TRP A 439 5.52 -2.38 17.20
N MET A 440 4.42 -2.44 16.47
CA MET A 440 4.31 -3.31 15.29
C MET A 440 5.17 -2.83 14.11
N ALA A 441 5.36 -1.51 13.94
CA ALA A 441 6.31 -0.98 12.97
C ALA A 441 7.74 -1.50 13.22
N ARG A 442 8.17 -1.58 14.50
CA ARG A 442 9.45 -2.18 14.89
C ARG A 442 9.48 -3.68 14.65
N HIS A 443 8.39 -4.37 15.01
CA HIS A 443 8.28 -5.83 14.83
C HIS A 443 8.44 -6.23 13.37
N HIS A 444 7.66 -5.63 12.46
CA HIS A 444 7.75 -5.97 11.04
C HIS A 444 9.15 -5.72 10.49
N LEU A 445 9.79 -4.60 10.86
CA LEU A 445 11.14 -4.32 10.42
C LEU A 445 12.15 -5.34 10.96
N ARG A 446 12.01 -5.77 12.23
CA ARG A 446 12.83 -6.84 12.80
C ARG A 446 12.69 -8.14 12.00
N VAL A 447 11.47 -8.56 11.65
CA VAL A 447 11.25 -9.77 10.84
C VAL A 447 11.94 -9.64 9.48
N VAL A 448 11.80 -8.50 8.81
CA VAL A 448 12.41 -8.22 7.51
C VAL A 448 13.94 -8.26 7.59
N GLU A 449 14.53 -7.64 8.61
CA GLU A 449 15.99 -7.60 8.82
C GLU A 449 16.56 -8.97 9.20
N GLU A 450 15.91 -9.73 10.09
CA GLU A 450 16.36 -11.08 10.47
C GLU A 450 16.22 -12.09 9.32
N ALA A 451 15.18 -11.95 8.48
CA ALA A 451 15.00 -12.77 7.29
C ALA A 451 16.07 -12.46 6.22
N ALA A 452 16.43 -11.18 6.04
CA ALA A 452 17.45 -10.78 5.07
C ALA A 452 18.81 -11.42 5.36
N LYS A 453 19.20 -11.58 6.64
CA LYS A 453 20.45 -12.26 7.04
C LYS A 453 20.53 -13.71 6.55
N ARG A 454 19.39 -14.31 6.20
CA ARG A 454 19.23 -15.69 5.75
C ARG A 454 18.78 -15.79 4.29
N HIS A 455 18.78 -14.66 3.56
CA HIS A 455 18.29 -14.57 2.18
C HIS A 455 16.84 -15.05 2.03
N ILE A 456 15.99 -14.62 2.96
CA ILE A 456 14.55 -14.90 2.94
C ILE A 456 13.79 -13.60 2.65
N ALA A 457 12.88 -13.66 1.68
CA ALA A 457 11.92 -12.60 1.38
C ALA A 457 10.64 -12.76 2.19
N ILE A 458 10.01 -11.64 2.53
CA ILE A 458 8.86 -11.55 3.43
C ILE A 458 7.65 -10.97 2.70
N ASN A 459 6.52 -11.64 2.86
CA ASN A 459 5.19 -11.25 2.39
C ASN A 459 4.20 -11.26 3.57
N PRO A 460 4.06 -10.16 4.33
CA PRO A 460 3.17 -10.14 5.47
C PRO A 460 1.72 -9.86 5.05
N HIS A 461 0.81 -10.71 5.52
CA HIS A 461 -0.63 -10.48 5.62
C HIS A 461 -0.93 -9.82 6.98
N GLU A 462 -2.10 -9.18 7.13
CA GLU A 462 -2.43 -8.22 8.21
C GLU A 462 -1.26 -7.28 8.59
N PRO A 463 -0.57 -6.67 7.61
CA PRO A 463 0.68 -5.97 7.85
C PRO A 463 0.43 -4.55 8.37
N ILE A 464 1.49 -3.85 8.77
CA ILE A 464 1.52 -2.40 8.61
C ILE A 464 1.44 -2.04 7.11
N LYS A 465 0.72 -0.96 6.75
CA LYS A 465 0.63 -0.50 5.35
C LYS A 465 2.01 -0.26 4.72
N ASP A 466 2.11 -0.42 3.40
CA ASP A 466 3.35 -0.08 2.68
C ASP A 466 3.61 1.43 2.76
N THR A 467 4.88 1.81 2.80
CA THR A 467 5.35 3.19 2.83
C THR A 467 6.66 3.34 2.03
N GLY A 468 6.92 2.42 1.10
CA GLY A 468 8.08 2.40 0.20
C GLY A 468 9.35 1.73 0.76
N LEU A 469 9.28 1.10 1.93
CA LEU A 469 10.46 0.49 2.59
C LEU A 469 11.10 -0.65 1.79
N ARG A 470 10.43 -1.19 0.77
CA ARG A 470 11.02 -2.10 -0.22
C ARG A 470 12.23 -1.51 -0.95
N ARG A 471 12.37 -0.17 -1.04
CA ARG A 471 13.60 0.46 -1.55
C ARG A 471 14.79 0.21 -0.62
N THR A 472 14.58 0.35 0.69
CA THR A 472 15.61 0.19 1.72
C THR A 472 15.87 -1.28 2.01
N TYR A 473 14.82 -2.09 2.02
CA TYR A 473 14.83 -3.53 2.31
C TYR A 473 14.16 -4.32 1.18
N PRO A 474 14.86 -4.60 0.06
CA PRO A 474 14.27 -5.28 -1.10
C PRO A 474 13.85 -6.73 -0.88
N ASN A 475 14.00 -7.28 0.32
CA ASN A 475 13.40 -8.56 0.69
C ASN A 475 11.99 -8.42 1.26
N TRP A 476 11.49 -7.21 1.49
CA TRP A 476 10.09 -6.96 1.82
C TRP A 476 9.28 -6.82 0.52
N VAL A 477 8.96 -7.98 -0.07
CA VAL A 477 8.64 -8.08 -1.50
C VAL A 477 7.21 -7.72 -1.85
N SER A 478 6.28 -8.04 -0.96
CA SER A 478 4.86 -7.69 -1.10
C SER A 478 4.23 -7.68 0.28
N ARG A 479 2.94 -7.37 0.35
CA ARG A 479 2.10 -7.48 1.55
C ARG A 479 0.63 -7.49 1.15
N GLU A 480 -0.27 -7.95 2.01
CA GLU A 480 -1.70 -7.80 1.74
C GLU A 480 -2.19 -6.38 2.10
N GLY A 481 -2.68 -6.18 3.33
CA GLY A 481 -3.02 -4.84 3.85
C GLY A 481 -4.19 -4.16 3.13
N ALA A 482 -5.12 -4.94 2.60
CA ALA A 482 -6.43 -4.56 2.06
C ALA A 482 -7.23 -5.86 1.80
N ARG A 483 -8.54 -5.78 1.55
CA ARG A 483 -9.32 -7.00 1.19
C ARG A 483 -8.76 -7.63 -0.08
N GLY A 484 -8.15 -8.81 0.05
CA GLY A 484 -7.68 -9.65 -1.07
C GLY A 484 -8.78 -10.56 -1.63
N MET A 485 -8.37 -11.58 -2.40
CA MET A 485 -9.26 -12.57 -2.99
C MET A 485 -9.98 -13.45 -1.97
N GLU A 486 -9.41 -13.66 -0.77
CA GLU A 486 -10.06 -14.43 0.31
C GLU A 486 -11.45 -13.90 0.65
N TYR A 487 -11.66 -12.59 0.61
CA TYR A 487 -12.96 -11.98 0.83
C TYR A 487 -13.98 -12.28 -0.28
N ALA A 488 -13.55 -12.75 -1.45
CA ALA A 488 -14.46 -13.29 -2.46
C ALA A 488 -14.93 -14.72 -2.12
N ALA A 489 -14.19 -15.46 -1.29
CA ALA A 489 -14.65 -16.75 -0.79
C ALA A 489 -15.74 -16.58 0.27
N TRP A 490 -15.53 -15.75 1.30
CA TRP A 490 -16.38 -15.76 2.50
C TRP A 490 -16.81 -14.38 3.01
N GLY A 491 -16.36 -13.28 2.39
CA GLY A 491 -16.81 -11.94 2.76
C GLY A 491 -18.33 -11.81 2.59
N ASN A 492 -18.97 -11.07 3.50
CA ASN A 492 -20.40 -10.77 3.42
C ASN A 492 -20.66 -9.27 3.62
N PRO A 493 -20.82 -8.49 2.55
CA PRO A 493 -20.75 -8.92 1.14
C PRO A 493 -19.31 -9.28 0.69
N PRO A 494 -19.16 -10.06 -0.40
CA PRO A 494 -17.86 -10.28 -1.04
C PRO A 494 -17.37 -8.98 -1.70
N ASN A 495 -16.18 -9.01 -2.30
CA ASN A 495 -15.66 -7.84 -3.00
C ASN A 495 -16.59 -7.49 -4.19
N PRO A 496 -17.07 -6.24 -4.32
CA PRO A 496 -17.90 -5.82 -5.44
C PRO A 496 -17.06 -5.57 -6.70
N PRO A 497 -17.68 -5.46 -7.89
CA PRO A 497 -16.96 -5.33 -9.16
C PRO A 497 -16.02 -4.11 -9.25
N GLU A 498 -16.29 -3.01 -8.53
CA GLU A 498 -15.43 -1.83 -8.48
C GLU A 498 -14.20 -1.97 -7.57
N HIS A 499 -14.10 -3.04 -6.77
CA HIS A 499 -13.08 -3.17 -5.72
C HIS A 499 -11.64 -3.08 -6.24
N GLU A 500 -11.31 -3.81 -7.30
CA GLU A 500 -9.93 -3.84 -7.80
C GLU A 500 -9.54 -2.51 -8.46
N VAL A 501 -10.48 -1.80 -9.07
CA VAL A 501 -10.22 -0.45 -9.61
C VAL A 501 -10.04 0.56 -8.47
N ASN A 502 -10.80 0.42 -7.38
CA ASN A 502 -10.57 1.23 -6.18
C ASN A 502 -9.16 0.99 -5.63
N LEU A 503 -8.72 -0.28 -5.52
CA LEU A 503 -7.39 -0.63 -5.03
C LEU A 503 -6.27 0.05 -5.84
N VAL A 504 -6.37 0.04 -7.17
CA VAL A 504 -5.35 0.62 -8.08
C VAL A 504 -5.03 2.07 -7.74
N PHE A 505 -6.05 2.87 -7.44
CA PHE A 505 -5.87 4.30 -7.16
C PHE A 505 -5.89 4.62 -5.67
N THR A 506 -5.75 3.61 -4.80
CA THR A 506 -5.63 3.78 -3.35
C THR A 506 -4.55 2.87 -2.78
N ARG A 507 -4.85 1.62 -2.39
CA ARG A 507 -3.89 0.65 -1.81
C ARG A 507 -2.64 0.48 -2.66
N MET A 508 -2.76 0.44 -3.98
CA MET A 508 -1.63 0.21 -4.87
C MET A 508 -0.71 1.43 -5.01
N LEU A 509 -1.16 2.62 -4.60
CA LEU A 509 -0.29 3.81 -4.50
C LEU A 509 0.75 3.68 -3.37
N ALA A 510 0.51 2.80 -2.39
CA ALA A 510 1.46 2.54 -1.31
C ALA A 510 2.62 1.61 -1.74
N GLY A 511 2.33 0.66 -2.63
CA GLY A 511 3.26 -0.41 -2.99
C GLY A 511 2.57 -1.72 -3.38
N PRO A 512 3.33 -2.79 -3.69
CA PRO A 512 2.79 -4.06 -4.19
C PRO A 512 1.80 -4.71 -3.23
N MET A 513 0.86 -5.47 -3.79
CA MET A 513 -0.15 -6.22 -3.04
C MET A 513 -0.19 -7.69 -3.44
N ASP A 514 -0.06 -8.58 -2.47
CA ASP A 514 -0.33 -10.01 -2.67
C ASP A 514 -1.84 -10.26 -2.66
N PHE A 515 -2.50 -9.86 -3.75
CA PHE A 515 -3.97 -9.93 -3.87
C PHE A 515 -4.50 -11.37 -4.05
N THR A 516 -3.63 -12.29 -4.49
CA THR A 516 -3.96 -13.69 -4.85
C THR A 516 -4.98 -13.83 -6.00
N PRO A 517 -4.70 -13.31 -7.21
CA PRO A 517 -5.64 -13.35 -8.34
C PRO A 517 -5.79 -14.74 -8.98
N GLY A 518 -6.68 -14.84 -9.98
CA GLY A 518 -6.71 -15.97 -10.90
C GLY A 518 -7.64 -17.12 -10.49
N ILE A 519 -8.76 -16.82 -9.83
CA ILE A 519 -9.81 -17.81 -9.53
C ILE A 519 -10.61 -18.09 -10.82
N LEU A 520 -10.17 -19.07 -11.62
CA LEU A 520 -10.82 -19.38 -12.92
C LEU A 520 -12.14 -20.16 -12.77
N SER A 521 -12.35 -20.82 -11.63
CA SER A 521 -13.64 -21.41 -11.27
C SER A 521 -14.70 -20.38 -10.94
N LEU A 522 -14.30 -19.15 -10.59
CA LEU A 522 -15.19 -18.10 -10.08
C LEU A 522 -16.03 -18.53 -8.85
N GLU A 523 -15.55 -19.53 -8.11
CA GLU A 523 -16.23 -20.11 -6.94
C GLU A 523 -15.59 -19.63 -5.64
N GLY A 524 -16.42 -19.11 -4.74
CA GLY A 524 -16.14 -18.91 -3.33
C GLY A 524 -16.83 -19.95 -2.44
N ARG A 525 -16.93 -19.68 -1.13
CA ARG A 525 -17.60 -20.56 -0.15
C ARG A 525 -19.12 -20.37 -0.24
N GLY A 526 -19.73 -21.06 -1.20
CA GLY A 526 -21.18 -20.98 -1.44
C GLY A 526 -21.64 -19.64 -2.01
N GLN A 527 -20.71 -18.85 -2.55
CA GLN A 527 -20.97 -17.59 -3.27
C GLN A 527 -20.07 -17.47 -4.50
N ALA A 528 -20.48 -16.68 -5.49
CA ALA A 528 -19.70 -16.44 -6.69
C ALA A 528 -18.71 -15.29 -6.48
N VAL A 529 -17.53 -15.40 -7.09
CA VAL A 529 -16.59 -14.28 -7.22
C VAL A 529 -17.19 -13.27 -8.22
N GLN A 530 -17.32 -11.99 -7.84
CA GLN A 530 -18.05 -10.98 -8.63
C GLN A 530 -17.19 -10.41 -9.79
N THR A 531 -16.89 -11.26 -10.77
CA THR A 531 -15.91 -10.98 -11.83
C THR A 531 -16.15 -11.88 -13.06
N THR A 532 -15.43 -11.64 -14.15
CA THR A 532 -15.34 -12.58 -15.29
C THR A 532 -13.98 -13.28 -15.32
N ILE A 533 -13.84 -14.35 -16.12
CA ILE A 533 -12.52 -14.99 -16.34
C ILE A 533 -11.50 -13.97 -16.88
N ALA A 534 -11.87 -13.15 -17.88
CA ALA A 534 -10.92 -12.22 -18.49
C ALA A 534 -10.46 -11.14 -17.50
N LYS A 535 -11.33 -10.70 -16.59
CA LYS A 535 -10.95 -9.83 -15.48
C LYS A 535 -9.91 -10.51 -14.58
N GLN A 536 -10.10 -11.78 -14.20
CA GLN A 536 -9.13 -12.53 -13.39
C GLN A 536 -7.74 -12.61 -14.02
N LEU A 537 -7.65 -12.70 -15.35
CA LEU A 537 -6.38 -12.66 -16.08
C LEU A 537 -5.75 -11.26 -16.05
N ALA A 538 -6.56 -10.22 -16.27
CA ALA A 538 -6.08 -8.84 -16.30
C ALA A 538 -5.48 -8.37 -14.96
N LEU A 539 -5.91 -8.96 -13.83
CA LEU A 539 -5.37 -8.64 -12.50
C LEU A 539 -3.86 -8.86 -12.36
N TYR A 540 -3.28 -9.83 -13.08
CA TYR A 540 -1.83 -10.08 -13.05
C TYR A 540 -0.99 -8.92 -13.59
N VAL A 541 -1.58 -8.08 -14.46
CA VAL A 541 -0.94 -6.88 -14.99
C VAL A 541 -1.37 -5.65 -14.17
N VAL A 542 -2.64 -5.56 -13.79
CA VAL A 542 -3.16 -4.34 -13.14
C VAL A 542 -2.72 -4.22 -11.68
N LEU A 543 -2.77 -5.30 -10.89
CA LEU A 543 -2.35 -5.30 -9.50
C LEU A 543 -0.90 -5.79 -9.38
N TYR A 544 0.04 -4.85 -9.38
CA TYR A 544 1.46 -5.16 -9.32
C TYR A 544 1.88 -5.87 -8.02
N SER A 545 2.62 -6.97 -8.16
CA SER A 545 3.37 -7.63 -7.09
C SER A 545 4.51 -8.45 -7.73
N PRO A 546 5.73 -8.45 -7.15
CA PRO A 546 6.83 -9.29 -7.64
C PRO A 546 6.63 -10.77 -7.34
N ILE A 547 5.67 -11.10 -6.47
CA ILE A 547 5.17 -12.45 -6.26
C ILE A 547 3.68 -12.49 -6.60
N GLN A 548 3.28 -13.33 -7.55
CA GLN A 548 1.88 -13.45 -7.96
C GLN A 548 1.39 -14.87 -7.75
N MET A 549 0.29 -15.02 -7.02
CA MET A 549 -0.34 -16.31 -6.84
C MET A 549 -1.24 -16.64 -8.04
N ALA A 550 -1.21 -17.88 -8.47
CA ALA A 550 -2.34 -18.55 -9.13
C ALA A 550 -3.14 -19.28 -8.04
N ALA A 551 -4.15 -18.58 -7.53
CA ALA A 551 -4.82 -18.91 -6.27
C ALA A 551 -5.80 -20.10 -6.32
N ASP A 552 -6.35 -20.43 -7.48
CA ASP A 552 -7.36 -21.49 -7.61
C ASP A 552 -6.77 -22.89 -7.40
N LEU A 553 -7.64 -23.89 -7.31
CA LEU A 553 -7.24 -25.29 -7.25
C LEU A 553 -6.68 -25.75 -8.61
N PRO A 554 -5.62 -26.59 -8.63
CA PRO A 554 -5.01 -27.12 -9.85
C PRO A 554 -6.00 -27.68 -10.89
N GLU A 555 -7.03 -28.40 -10.43
CA GLU A 555 -8.06 -28.97 -11.29
C GLU A 555 -8.89 -27.93 -12.06
N ASN A 556 -9.02 -26.71 -11.54
CA ASN A 556 -9.79 -25.65 -12.20
C ASN A 556 -8.95 -24.99 -13.31
N TYR A 557 -7.64 -24.84 -13.12
CA TYR A 557 -6.74 -24.42 -14.19
C TYR A 557 -6.72 -25.39 -15.37
N ILE A 558 -6.79 -26.70 -15.10
CA ILE A 558 -6.84 -27.72 -16.14
C ILE A 558 -8.14 -27.62 -16.96
N LYS A 559 -9.28 -27.30 -16.33
CA LYS A 559 -10.57 -27.09 -17.03
C LYS A 559 -10.57 -25.85 -17.91
N HIS A 560 -9.77 -24.84 -17.56
CA HIS A 560 -9.68 -23.54 -18.24
C HIS A 560 -8.29 -23.35 -18.86
N ALA A 561 -7.80 -24.35 -19.59
CA ALA A 561 -6.42 -24.40 -20.07
C ALA A 561 -6.04 -23.25 -21.02
N ASP A 562 -7.00 -22.74 -21.80
CA ASP A 562 -6.85 -21.58 -22.68
C ASP A 562 -6.62 -20.29 -21.88
N ALA A 563 -7.45 -20.00 -20.89
CA ALA A 563 -7.26 -18.86 -19.98
C ALA A 563 -5.99 -19.00 -19.13
N PHE A 564 -5.69 -20.22 -18.67
CA PHE A 564 -4.51 -20.50 -17.86
C PHE A 564 -3.19 -20.24 -18.59
N GLN A 565 -3.17 -20.33 -19.92
CA GLN A 565 -1.97 -20.02 -20.71
C GLN A 565 -1.47 -18.60 -20.46
N PHE A 566 -2.36 -17.61 -20.33
CA PHE A 566 -1.96 -16.24 -19.97
C PHE A 566 -1.26 -16.18 -18.61
N ILE A 567 -1.80 -16.87 -17.59
CA ILE A 567 -1.21 -16.92 -16.24
C ILE A 567 0.19 -17.55 -16.28
N LYS A 568 0.41 -18.56 -17.13
CA LYS A 568 1.73 -19.16 -17.32
C LYS A 568 2.72 -18.21 -18.00
N ASP A 569 2.24 -17.35 -18.89
CA ASP A 569 3.09 -16.47 -19.70
C ASP A 569 3.37 -15.10 -19.06
N VAL A 570 2.44 -14.57 -18.25
CA VAL A 570 2.57 -13.20 -17.69
C VAL A 570 3.79 -13.04 -16.80
N ALA A 571 4.57 -11.97 -17.03
CA ALA A 571 5.69 -11.61 -16.18
C ALA A 571 5.22 -11.03 -14.83
N VAL A 572 6.15 -10.84 -13.89
CA VAL A 572 5.86 -10.26 -12.56
C VAL A 572 6.87 -9.18 -12.16
N ASP A 573 7.83 -8.88 -13.03
CA ASP A 573 8.85 -7.85 -12.82
C ASP A 573 9.01 -7.08 -14.13
N TRP A 574 9.06 -5.76 -14.03
CA TRP A 574 8.76 -4.88 -15.15
C TRP A 574 9.87 -3.85 -15.36
N SER A 575 10.26 -3.65 -16.62
CA SER A 575 11.18 -2.58 -16.99
C SER A 575 10.47 -1.23 -17.08
N GLU A 576 9.24 -1.25 -17.59
CA GLU A 576 8.37 -0.07 -17.77
C GLU A 576 6.94 -0.40 -17.37
N THR A 577 6.23 0.61 -16.87
CA THR A 577 4.79 0.57 -16.60
C THR A 577 4.19 1.90 -17.03
N HIS A 578 3.07 1.84 -17.75
CA HIS A 578 2.31 3.01 -18.18
C HIS A 578 0.81 2.79 -17.94
N VAL A 579 0.12 3.79 -17.39
CA VAL A 579 -1.35 3.79 -17.23
C VAL A 579 -1.96 4.55 -18.39
N LEU A 580 -2.48 3.83 -19.37
CA LEU A 580 -2.95 4.43 -20.64
C LEU A 580 -4.25 5.22 -20.47
N ASN A 581 -5.11 4.78 -19.56
CA ASN A 581 -6.35 5.46 -19.17
C ASN A 581 -6.85 4.88 -17.84
N GLY A 582 -7.66 5.66 -17.13
CA GLY A 582 -8.34 5.21 -15.93
C GLY A 582 -9.07 6.32 -15.20
N GLU A 583 -9.99 5.90 -14.33
CA GLU A 583 -10.80 6.76 -13.48
C GLU A 583 -11.05 6.05 -12.14
N VAL A 584 -10.91 6.77 -11.03
CA VAL A 584 -10.95 6.19 -9.68
C VAL A 584 -12.31 5.53 -9.41
N GLY A 585 -12.27 4.23 -9.14
CA GLY A 585 -13.45 3.39 -8.86
C GLY A 585 -14.28 2.99 -10.07
N ASP A 586 -13.82 3.29 -11.29
CA ASP A 586 -14.59 3.08 -12.51
C ASP A 586 -13.88 2.11 -13.49
N TYR A 587 -12.68 2.43 -13.98
CA TYR A 587 -11.88 1.54 -14.84
C TYR A 587 -10.39 1.90 -14.85
N VAL A 588 -9.56 1.00 -15.36
CA VAL A 588 -8.14 1.28 -15.64
C VAL A 588 -7.60 0.37 -16.73
N THR A 589 -6.66 0.87 -17.55
CA THR A 589 -5.83 0.08 -18.46
C THR A 589 -4.37 0.36 -18.19
N ILE A 590 -3.62 -0.69 -17.83
CA ILE A 590 -2.19 -0.63 -17.55
C ILE A 590 -1.44 -1.49 -18.57
N VAL A 591 -0.32 -0.97 -19.07
CA VAL A 591 0.63 -1.74 -19.87
C VAL A 591 1.98 -1.79 -19.18
N ARG A 592 2.68 -2.92 -19.33
CA ARG A 592 3.99 -3.13 -18.74
C ARG A 592 4.90 -3.88 -19.68
N LYS A 593 6.16 -3.47 -19.74
CA LYS A 593 7.21 -4.19 -20.47
C LYS A 593 7.89 -5.14 -19.50
N ASP A 594 7.98 -6.42 -19.87
CA ASP A 594 8.72 -7.39 -19.07
C ASP A 594 10.16 -6.88 -18.85
N ARG A 595 10.69 -7.08 -17.65
CA ARG A 595 12.06 -6.71 -17.34
C ARG A 595 13.09 -7.52 -18.11
N ASN A 596 12.76 -8.77 -18.42
CA ASN A 596 13.73 -9.76 -18.93
C ASN A 596 13.49 -10.16 -20.39
N SER A 597 12.53 -9.52 -21.07
CA SER A 597 12.24 -9.76 -22.48
C SER A 597 11.70 -8.50 -23.15
N GLU A 598 11.39 -8.63 -24.43
CA GLU A 598 10.79 -7.55 -25.24
C GLU A 598 9.26 -7.65 -25.28
N ASP A 599 8.68 -8.55 -24.49
CA ASP A 599 7.23 -8.71 -24.39
C ASP A 599 6.62 -7.54 -23.63
N TRP A 600 5.47 -7.06 -24.14
CA TRP A 600 4.58 -6.17 -23.40
C TRP A 600 3.35 -6.93 -22.93
N PHE A 601 2.79 -6.50 -21.81
CA PHE A 601 1.56 -7.03 -21.26
C PHE A 601 0.58 -5.90 -20.98
N LEU A 602 -0.70 -6.12 -21.29
CA LEU A 602 -1.78 -5.19 -21.00
C LEU A 602 -2.81 -5.89 -20.11
N GLY A 603 -3.28 -5.18 -19.10
CA GLY A 603 -4.48 -5.53 -18.35
C GLY A 603 -5.44 -4.36 -18.30
N SER A 604 -6.72 -4.61 -18.51
CA SER A 604 -7.79 -3.63 -18.41
C SER A 604 -8.93 -4.19 -17.57
N LEU A 605 -9.45 -3.38 -16.64
CA LEU A 605 -10.54 -3.74 -15.73
C LEU A 605 -11.63 -2.67 -15.76
N THR A 606 -12.86 -3.07 -15.47
CA THR A 606 -13.98 -2.15 -15.20
C THR A 606 -14.71 -2.50 -13.91
N ASP A 607 -15.53 -1.56 -13.44
CA ASP A 607 -16.50 -1.68 -12.37
C ASP A 607 -17.75 -2.49 -12.79
N GLY A 608 -18.87 -2.31 -12.08
CA GLY A 608 -20.14 -2.95 -12.41
C GLY A 608 -20.75 -2.51 -13.75
N ASN A 609 -20.14 -1.54 -14.46
CA ASN A 609 -20.61 -1.04 -15.74
C ASN A 609 -19.71 -1.56 -16.88
N GLY A 610 -20.32 -2.06 -17.96
CA GLY A 610 -19.59 -2.43 -19.18
C GLY A 610 -19.05 -1.20 -19.90
N ARG A 611 -17.87 -1.32 -20.53
CA ARG A 611 -17.15 -0.19 -21.15
C ARG A 611 -16.54 -0.56 -22.48
N VAL A 612 -16.42 0.44 -23.35
CA VAL A 612 -15.66 0.35 -24.60
C VAL A 612 -14.56 1.40 -24.55
N LEU A 613 -13.31 0.96 -24.65
CA LEU A 613 -12.13 1.81 -24.54
C LEU A 613 -11.33 1.77 -25.83
N SER A 614 -10.84 2.93 -26.27
CA SER A 614 -9.93 3.05 -27.41
C SER A 614 -8.51 3.17 -26.89
N VAL A 615 -7.65 2.21 -27.19
CA VAL A 615 -6.29 2.09 -26.64
C VAL A 615 -5.26 2.16 -27.77
N PRO A 616 -4.55 3.29 -27.93
CA PRO A 616 -3.44 3.37 -28.87
C PRO A 616 -2.29 2.49 -28.41
N LEU A 617 -1.64 1.80 -29.34
CA LEU A 617 -0.52 0.90 -29.06
C LEU A 617 0.85 1.59 -29.18
N SER A 618 0.89 2.91 -29.05
CA SER A 618 2.12 3.71 -29.23
C SER A 618 3.22 3.43 -28.21
N PHE A 619 2.92 2.66 -27.15
CA PHE A 619 3.91 2.15 -26.19
C PHE A 619 4.76 0.99 -26.75
N LEU A 620 4.31 0.31 -27.81
CA LEU A 620 5.10 -0.73 -28.47
C LEU A 620 6.30 -0.13 -29.23
N ASP A 621 7.36 -0.91 -29.42
CA ASP A 621 8.56 -0.45 -30.11
C ASP A 621 8.24 0.00 -31.56
N PRO A 622 8.58 1.24 -31.97
CA PRO A 622 8.31 1.73 -33.31
C PRO A 622 8.91 0.87 -34.43
N GLY A 623 8.10 0.54 -35.44
CA GLY A 623 8.53 -0.26 -36.60
C GLY A 623 8.68 -1.76 -36.33
N ARG A 624 8.29 -2.25 -35.15
CA ARG A 624 8.25 -3.67 -34.79
C ARG A 624 6.84 -4.22 -34.91
N ILE A 625 6.72 -5.45 -35.38
CA ILE A 625 5.46 -6.20 -35.42
C ILE A 625 5.39 -7.09 -34.18
N TYR A 626 4.24 -7.11 -33.53
CA TYR A 626 3.94 -7.97 -32.39
C TYR A 626 2.78 -8.89 -32.71
N ILE A 627 2.81 -10.09 -32.16
CA ILE A 627 1.63 -10.95 -32.03
C ILE A 627 0.97 -10.58 -30.70
N ALA A 628 -0.19 -9.91 -30.79
CA ALA A 628 -1.07 -9.70 -29.66
C ALA A 628 -1.89 -10.98 -29.41
N GLU A 629 -1.61 -11.67 -28.31
CA GLU A 629 -2.41 -12.77 -27.77
C GLU A 629 -3.44 -12.17 -26.81
N ILE A 630 -4.70 -12.09 -27.27
CA ILE A 630 -5.78 -11.35 -26.64
C ILE A 630 -6.69 -12.32 -25.90
N TYR A 631 -6.86 -12.08 -24.59
CA TYR A 631 -7.71 -12.83 -23.68
C TYR A 631 -8.80 -11.88 -23.17
N ARG A 632 -9.99 -11.94 -23.76
CA ARG A 632 -11.05 -10.94 -23.53
C ARG A 632 -12.37 -11.59 -23.11
N ASP A 633 -13.22 -10.77 -22.52
CA ASP A 633 -14.63 -11.07 -22.36
C ASP A 633 -15.27 -11.45 -23.71
N GLY A 634 -16.10 -12.50 -23.69
CA GLY A 634 -16.96 -12.88 -24.81
C GLY A 634 -18.03 -11.81 -25.06
N ASP A 635 -18.66 -11.84 -26.24
CA ASP A 635 -19.55 -10.76 -26.67
C ASP A 635 -20.81 -10.60 -25.79
N ASP A 636 -21.22 -11.66 -25.08
CA ASP A 636 -22.34 -11.70 -24.13
C ASP A 636 -21.90 -11.88 -22.65
N ALA A 637 -20.62 -11.67 -22.36
CA ALA A 637 -20.08 -11.79 -21.01
C ALA A 637 -20.70 -10.78 -20.04
N ASN A 638 -20.89 -11.23 -18.80
CA ASN A 638 -21.39 -10.40 -17.71
C ASN A 638 -21.10 -11.13 -16.38
N TRP A 639 -20.55 -10.44 -15.40
CA TRP A 639 -20.17 -11.06 -14.12
C TRP A 639 -21.33 -11.78 -13.40
N GLN A 640 -22.58 -11.35 -13.60
CA GLN A 640 -23.76 -11.95 -12.96
C GLN A 640 -24.35 -13.09 -13.78
N SER A 641 -24.55 -12.88 -15.09
CA SER A 641 -25.36 -13.79 -15.90
C SER A 641 -24.54 -14.77 -16.75
N ASN A 642 -23.34 -14.39 -17.17
CA ASN A 642 -22.48 -15.23 -18.02
C ASN A 642 -20.99 -14.91 -17.81
N PRO A 643 -20.43 -15.17 -16.62
CA PRO A 643 -19.09 -14.72 -16.28
C PRO A 643 -17.96 -15.55 -16.91
N PHE A 644 -18.31 -16.69 -17.52
CA PHE A 644 -17.40 -17.60 -18.21
C PHE A 644 -17.32 -17.36 -19.73
N ALA A 645 -18.15 -16.47 -20.30
CA ALA A 645 -18.05 -16.13 -21.71
C ALA A 645 -16.71 -15.44 -21.97
N PHE A 646 -15.87 -16.12 -22.76
CA PHE A 646 -14.45 -15.82 -22.88
C PHE A 646 -13.99 -16.07 -24.31
N THR A 647 -13.01 -15.29 -24.78
CA THR A 647 -12.40 -15.46 -26.10
C THR A 647 -10.90 -15.25 -26.02
N ALA A 648 -10.15 -16.22 -26.55
CA ALA A 648 -8.72 -16.10 -26.79
C ALA A 648 -8.46 -16.02 -28.31
N GLU A 649 -7.76 -14.98 -28.75
CA GLU A 649 -7.45 -14.76 -30.17
C GLU A 649 -6.05 -14.19 -30.37
N LYS A 650 -5.52 -14.29 -31.60
CA LYS A 650 -4.20 -13.73 -31.96
C LYS A 650 -4.34 -12.75 -33.11
N ARG A 651 -3.64 -11.63 -33.02
CA ARG A 651 -3.63 -10.60 -34.06
C ARG A 651 -2.24 -9.98 -34.20
N GLU A 652 -1.80 -9.74 -35.44
CA GLU A 652 -0.61 -8.92 -35.68
C GLU A 652 -0.93 -7.44 -35.46
N VAL A 653 -0.07 -6.76 -34.71
CA VAL A 653 -0.19 -5.34 -34.39
C VAL A 653 1.17 -4.65 -34.41
N THR A 654 1.15 -3.33 -34.46
CA THR A 654 2.31 -2.43 -34.47
C THR A 654 2.04 -1.24 -33.55
N SER A 655 3.05 -0.42 -33.31
CA SER A 655 2.92 0.80 -32.51
C SER A 655 1.96 1.85 -33.10
N THR A 656 1.58 1.72 -34.38
CA THR A 656 0.62 2.63 -35.05
C THR A 656 -0.83 2.18 -34.94
N ASP A 657 -1.08 0.97 -34.45
CA ASP A 657 -2.43 0.44 -34.30
C ASP A 657 -3.15 1.02 -33.06
N THR A 658 -4.47 0.88 -33.06
CA THR A 658 -5.33 1.16 -31.91
C THR A 658 -6.25 -0.03 -31.71
N LEU A 659 -6.35 -0.52 -30.48
CA LEU A 659 -7.28 -1.59 -30.11
C LEU A 659 -8.53 -1.00 -29.47
N THR A 660 -9.68 -1.57 -29.81
CA THR A 660 -10.93 -1.34 -29.09
C THR A 660 -11.08 -2.45 -28.04
N LEU A 661 -10.95 -2.10 -26.76
CA LEU A 661 -11.22 -3.02 -25.66
C LEU A 661 -12.71 -2.95 -25.33
N ARG A 662 -13.38 -4.10 -25.27
CA ARG A 662 -14.78 -4.22 -24.86
C ARG A 662 -14.81 -5.00 -23.55
N LEU A 663 -15.01 -4.30 -22.45
CA LEU A 663 -15.07 -4.87 -21.11
C LEU A 663 -16.53 -5.10 -20.75
N ALA A 664 -16.88 -6.33 -20.39
CA ALA A 664 -18.20 -6.62 -19.83
C ALA A 664 -18.37 -5.91 -18.48
N ALA A 665 -19.61 -5.79 -18.00
CA ALA A 665 -19.85 -5.41 -16.61
C ALA A 665 -19.10 -6.38 -15.68
N GLY A 666 -18.33 -5.83 -14.72
CA GLY A 666 -17.45 -6.60 -13.83
C GLY A 666 -16.36 -7.38 -14.56
N GLY A 667 -16.06 -7.00 -15.80
CA GLY A 667 -15.19 -7.70 -16.73
C GLY A 667 -13.82 -7.05 -16.91
N GLY A 668 -13.10 -7.56 -17.90
CA GLY A 668 -11.71 -7.17 -18.15
C GLY A 668 -11.14 -7.77 -19.43
N GLN A 669 -9.90 -7.40 -19.72
CA GLN A 669 -9.16 -7.90 -20.87
C GLN A 669 -7.66 -7.94 -20.57
N ALA A 670 -7.02 -9.05 -20.91
CA ALA A 670 -5.58 -9.25 -20.77
C ALA A 670 -4.95 -9.51 -22.15
N ILE A 671 -3.77 -8.96 -22.42
CA ILE A 671 -3.08 -9.13 -23.70
C ILE A 671 -1.59 -9.33 -23.44
N ARG A 672 -0.99 -10.31 -24.10
CA ARG A 672 0.48 -10.41 -24.27
C ARG A 672 0.83 -9.96 -25.68
N PHE A 673 1.75 -9.02 -25.81
CA PHE A 673 2.34 -8.61 -27.08
C PHE A 673 3.72 -9.23 -27.17
N ASN A 674 3.84 -10.32 -27.91
CA ASN A 674 5.11 -10.97 -28.16
C ASN A 674 5.69 -10.47 -29.49
N PRO A 675 6.94 -9.96 -29.53
CA PRO A 675 7.51 -9.45 -30.75
C PRO A 675 7.75 -10.56 -31.75
N LYS A 676 7.37 -10.32 -33.00
CA LYS A 676 7.71 -11.19 -34.11
C LYS A 676 9.15 -10.88 -34.51
N ASP A 677 10.08 -11.76 -34.15
CA ASP A 677 11.47 -11.63 -34.61
C ASP A 677 11.50 -11.59 -36.15
N LYS A 678 12.38 -10.74 -36.70
CA LYS A 678 12.63 -10.72 -38.14
C LYS A 678 13.26 -12.06 -38.51
N GLN A 679 12.51 -12.93 -39.18
CA GLN A 679 13.07 -14.11 -39.85
C GLN A 679 14.08 -13.70 -40.92
#